data_AF-A0A0H4TCB5-F1
#
_entry.id   AF-A0A0H4TCB5-F1
#
_cell.length_a   1.000
_cell.length_b   1.000
_cell.length_c   1.000
_cell.angle_alpha   90.00
_cell.angle_beta   90.00
_cell.angle_gamma   90.00
#
_symmetry.space_group_name_H-M   'P 1'
#
loop_
_entity.id
_entity.type
_entity.pdbx_description
1 polymer ?
#
loop_
_entity_poly.entity_id
_entity_poly.type
_entity_poly.pdbx_seq_one_letter_code
_entity_poly.pdbx_strand_id
1 'polypeptide(L)'
;MLQENKKISWRPEYLRDGRFGSWLKENVDWGISRERYWGTPLPVWRCGKCKNIKVVGSLEELDEANPSAASIIFMRHGEALHNIKNRVNPFSPENDSKDELTEKGRRDVIASAEKLKKENIEVIVSSPSARAKETAEIVGNILGIKNIEIIPELYDVMIGKFEGEPISEFKKEFSNFEERFTKKPGGAENSRELRKRVMKALGEVRVKCAGKKVLVVSHGDPIWVAIATLEGLKEKGYKESFYPSPAEFKKIKLHNWPYNPAGELDLHKPYIDEIKLKCEKCSGEMARVKEVVDVWFDSGAMPFASQGWPFDSAQGKPPALYPAEYISEAIDQTRGWFYTLLAVSSLLGLKSSFKRVLSLGLVLDEKGEKMSKSKGNVVDPQMLMEKYGADAVRWYFYTINQPWDDKLFREKDIQDAQRRFLMILWNSFVYWRTYGAKSKGKSQNAKLIINKWLLSKWNEVLSEVEKKLDAYDIVSAARALENFVVEDLSHWYIRRIREHMKHEKSEAAKECSATLGFVLLELSKALAPFVPFISEGIYKSLEGNHESVHLEDFPAFAKASAGKPEEKIIKEMEVVREIVSKGLEARQKAGIKIRQPLSDLRFKIYDLGDKELLDLIKGEVNIKSAIFDKNLKDDVELNTEITDELREEGFVREFVRAVQDFRKELKLTPQEKVELSAKGKKEFEKILTKHELLIKKEINISDLLIGKTAGNAKEISLDGEKLEIGINHTHHLKIENA
;
A
#
# COMPACT_ATOMS: atom_id res chain seq x y z
N MET A 1 -21.03 -25.62 0.35
CA MET A 1 -21.13 -24.43 1.22
C MET A 1 -21.09 -24.72 2.73
N LEU A 2 -22.13 -25.26 3.39
CA LEU A 2 -22.13 -25.43 4.87
C LEU A 2 -20.95 -26.26 5.41
N GLN A 3 -20.58 -27.34 4.72
CA GLN A 3 -19.41 -28.17 5.10
C GLN A 3 -18.09 -27.39 4.99
N GLU A 4 -17.95 -26.55 3.96
CA GLU A 4 -16.76 -25.71 3.78
C GLU A 4 -16.70 -24.60 4.81
N ASN A 5 -17.84 -23.96 5.13
CA ASN A 5 -17.91 -22.92 6.15
C ASN A 5 -17.40 -23.38 7.53
N LYS A 6 -17.63 -24.65 7.90
CA LYS A 6 -17.10 -25.21 9.15
C LYS A 6 -15.58 -25.25 9.22
N LYS A 7 -14.89 -25.24 8.08
CA LYS A 7 -13.42 -25.26 7.98
C LYS A 7 -12.82 -23.85 7.98
N ILE A 8 -13.65 -22.82 7.85
CA ILE A 8 -13.23 -21.41 7.81
C ILE A 8 -13.12 -20.91 9.26
N SER A 9 -11.99 -20.30 9.59
CA SER A 9 -11.81 -19.65 10.90
C SER A 9 -12.34 -18.21 10.84
N TRP A 10 -13.47 -17.97 11.49
CA TRP A 10 -14.13 -16.67 11.56
C TRP A 10 -13.68 -15.89 12.80
N ARG A 11 -13.43 -14.60 12.62
CA ARG A 11 -13.27 -13.62 13.69
C ARG A 11 -14.29 -12.50 13.45
N PRO A 12 -15.28 -12.31 14.34
CA PRO A 12 -15.54 -13.07 15.55
C PRO A 12 -16.19 -14.44 15.25
N GLU A 13 -15.95 -15.41 16.13
CA GLU A 13 -16.25 -16.82 15.85
C GLU A 13 -17.75 -17.11 15.72
N TYR A 14 -18.59 -16.36 16.45
CA TYR A 14 -20.05 -16.53 16.43
C TYR A 14 -20.68 -16.29 15.05
N LEU A 15 -20.01 -15.60 14.12
CA LEU A 15 -20.54 -15.36 12.77
C LEU A 15 -20.60 -16.64 11.93
N ARG A 16 -19.68 -17.59 12.17
CA ARG A 16 -19.59 -18.86 11.42
C ARG A 16 -20.91 -19.60 11.45
N ASP A 17 -21.46 -19.79 12.65
CA ASP A 17 -22.68 -20.55 12.90
C ASP A 17 -23.92 -19.64 13.04
N GLY A 18 -23.72 -18.37 13.38
CA GLY A 18 -24.74 -17.33 13.48
C GLY A 18 -25.05 -16.69 12.12
N ARG A 19 -24.78 -15.38 11.96
CA ARG A 19 -25.24 -14.60 10.78
C ARG A 19 -24.92 -15.26 9.42
N PHE A 20 -23.69 -15.74 9.22
CA PHE A 20 -23.30 -16.37 7.95
C PHE A 20 -23.82 -17.81 7.86
N GLY A 21 -23.69 -18.59 8.93
CA GLY A 21 -24.19 -19.97 8.99
C GLY A 21 -25.70 -20.08 8.77
N SER A 22 -26.49 -19.23 9.43
CA SER A 22 -27.95 -19.15 9.24
C SER A 22 -28.31 -18.72 7.82
N TRP A 23 -27.61 -17.72 7.26
CA TRP A 23 -27.80 -17.32 5.87
C TRP A 23 -27.60 -18.48 4.89
N LEU A 24 -26.56 -19.30 5.10
CA LEU A 24 -26.32 -20.49 4.29
C LEU A 24 -27.36 -21.61 4.49
N LYS A 25 -27.95 -21.74 5.68
CA LYS A 25 -28.98 -22.76 5.98
C LYS A 25 -30.34 -22.40 5.38
N GLU A 26 -30.71 -21.14 5.46
CA GLU A 26 -32.01 -20.64 4.97
C GLU A 26 -32.06 -20.54 3.45
N ASN A 27 -30.90 -20.64 2.78
CA ASN A 27 -30.70 -20.73 1.33
C ASN A 27 -31.73 -19.94 0.51
N VAL A 28 -31.71 -18.62 0.66
CA VAL A 28 -32.43 -17.73 -0.26
C VAL A 28 -31.76 -17.86 -1.62
N ASP A 29 -32.49 -18.38 -2.61
CA ASP A 29 -32.00 -18.53 -3.98
C ASP A 29 -31.42 -17.19 -4.45
N TRP A 30 -30.09 -17.17 -4.61
CA TRP A 30 -29.41 -16.01 -5.14
C TRP A 30 -29.71 -15.92 -6.64
N GLY A 31 -30.45 -14.89 -7.03
CA GLY A 31 -30.72 -14.59 -8.43
C GLY A 31 -29.42 -14.24 -9.17
N ILE A 32 -28.80 -15.26 -9.77
CA ILE A 32 -27.54 -15.16 -10.54
C ILE A 32 -27.67 -14.30 -11.80
N SER A 33 -28.90 -14.06 -12.28
CA SER A 33 -29.17 -13.35 -13.53
C SER A 33 -30.06 -12.13 -13.32
N ARG A 34 -29.83 -11.07 -14.09
CA ARG A 34 -30.63 -9.84 -14.14
C ARG A 34 -30.86 -9.43 -15.58
N GLU A 35 -31.99 -8.80 -15.90
CA GLU A 35 -32.14 -8.11 -17.18
C GLU A 35 -31.67 -6.65 -17.03
N ARG A 36 -30.45 -6.35 -17.46
CA ARG A 36 -29.85 -5.01 -17.46
C ARG A 36 -29.09 -4.76 -18.75
N TYR A 37 -28.84 -3.49 -19.06
CA TYR A 37 -27.97 -3.11 -20.17
C TYR A 37 -26.49 -3.35 -19.81
N TRP A 38 -26.08 -2.92 -18.62
CA TRP A 38 -24.72 -3.09 -18.09
C TRP A 38 -24.61 -4.34 -17.20
N GLY A 39 -23.54 -5.12 -17.41
CA GLY A 39 -23.20 -6.34 -16.66
C GLY A 39 -22.58 -7.40 -17.58
N THR A 40 -21.96 -8.43 -17.00
CA THR A 40 -21.38 -9.55 -17.75
C THR A 40 -22.49 -10.33 -18.48
N PRO A 41 -22.54 -10.37 -19.82
CA PRO A 41 -23.61 -11.06 -20.52
C PRO A 41 -23.55 -12.56 -20.27
N LEU A 42 -24.68 -13.18 -19.91
CA LEU A 42 -24.73 -14.64 -19.77
C LEU A 42 -24.43 -15.29 -21.13
N PRO A 43 -23.47 -16.23 -21.21
CA PRO A 43 -23.07 -16.83 -22.47
C PRO A 43 -24.01 -17.98 -22.85
N VAL A 44 -25.32 -17.70 -22.84
CA VAL A 44 -26.39 -18.67 -23.03
C VAL A 44 -27.20 -18.26 -24.26
N TRP A 45 -27.26 -19.15 -25.24
CA TRP A 45 -28.09 -19.01 -26.43
C TRP A 45 -29.30 -19.92 -26.33
N ARG A 46 -30.47 -19.42 -26.74
CA ARG A 46 -31.73 -20.16 -26.73
C ARG A 46 -32.35 -20.18 -28.12
N CYS A 47 -32.72 -21.38 -28.58
CA CYS A 47 -33.39 -21.54 -29.86
C CYS A 47 -34.80 -20.96 -29.83
N GLY A 48 -35.14 -20.13 -30.82
CA GLY A 48 -36.48 -19.56 -30.95
C GLY A 48 -37.57 -20.62 -31.15
N LYS A 49 -37.26 -21.68 -31.91
CA LYS A 49 -38.20 -22.75 -32.32
C LYS A 49 -38.41 -23.82 -31.24
N CYS A 50 -37.36 -24.54 -30.84
CA CYS A 50 -37.46 -25.70 -29.95
C CYS A 50 -37.04 -25.43 -28.50
N LYS A 51 -36.66 -24.18 -28.19
CA LYS A 51 -36.21 -23.73 -26.85
C LYS A 51 -34.95 -24.42 -26.31
N ASN A 52 -34.25 -25.23 -27.11
CA ASN A 52 -32.95 -25.80 -26.74
C ASN A 52 -31.96 -24.70 -26.33
N ILE A 53 -31.15 -24.99 -25.32
CA ILE A 53 -30.15 -24.07 -24.77
C ILE A 53 -28.75 -24.56 -25.17
N LYS A 54 -27.88 -23.62 -25.52
CA LYS A 54 -26.43 -23.82 -25.70
C LYS A 54 -25.69 -22.82 -24.83
N VAL A 55 -24.72 -23.29 -24.05
CA VAL A 55 -23.81 -22.45 -23.26
C VAL A 55 -22.47 -22.44 -23.98
N VAL A 56 -21.87 -21.26 -24.14
CA VAL A 56 -20.61 -21.08 -24.87
C VAL A 56 -19.53 -20.60 -23.90
N GLY A 57 -18.56 -21.45 -23.58
CA GLY A 57 -17.56 -21.19 -22.56
C GLY A 57 -16.35 -20.36 -23.03
N SER A 58 -16.08 -20.31 -24.34
CA SER A 58 -14.89 -19.63 -24.88
C SER A 58 -15.11 -19.04 -26.28
N LEU A 59 -14.13 -18.27 -26.76
CA LEU A 59 -14.11 -17.74 -28.13
C LEU A 59 -14.02 -18.86 -29.19
N GLU A 60 -13.31 -19.93 -28.87
CA GLU A 60 -13.19 -21.12 -29.71
C GLU A 60 -14.55 -21.84 -29.83
N GLU A 61 -15.24 -22.07 -28.71
CA GLU A 61 -16.58 -22.65 -28.72
C GLU A 61 -17.60 -21.77 -29.47
N LEU A 62 -17.43 -20.44 -29.40
CA LEU A 62 -18.28 -19.49 -30.13
C LEU A 62 -18.10 -19.63 -31.65
N ASP A 63 -16.86 -19.83 -32.11
CA ASP A 63 -16.57 -20.09 -33.52
C ASP A 63 -17.13 -21.45 -33.96
N GLU A 64 -16.94 -22.50 -33.17
CA GLU A 64 -17.45 -23.85 -33.47
C GLU A 64 -18.99 -23.87 -33.58
N ALA A 65 -19.66 -23.03 -32.79
CA ALA A 65 -21.12 -22.93 -32.79
C ALA A 65 -21.72 -22.23 -34.02
N ASN A 66 -20.89 -21.65 -34.90
CA ASN A 66 -21.37 -21.03 -36.15
C ASN A 66 -20.64 -21.60 -37.39
N PRO A 67 -21.15 -22.69 -37.98
CA PRO A 67 -20.52 -23.35 -39.13
C PRO A 67 -20.64 -22.56 -40.45
N SER A 68 -21.28 -21.39 -40.46
CA SER A 68 -21.52 -20.59 -41.67
C SER A 68 -20.58 -19.38 -41.83
N ALA A 69 -19.52 -19.26 -41.02
CA ALA A 69 -18.57 -18.15 -41.17
C ALA A 69 -17.79 -18.24 -42.49
N ALA A 70 -17.65 -17.11 -43.20
CA ALA A 70 -16.82 -17.03 -44.39
C ALA A 70 -15.35 -17.29 -44.03
N SER A 71 -14.64 -18.05 -44.86
CA SER A 71 -13.19 -18.22 -44.73
C SER A 71 -12.50 -17.17 -45.59
N ILE A 72 -11.58 -16.38 -45.01
CA ILE A 72 -10.88 -15.34 -45.76
C ILE A 72 -9.41 -15.69 -45.99
N ILE A 73 -8.93 -15.29 -47.17
CA ILE A 73 -7.52 -15.24 -47.51
C ILE A 73 -7.23 -13.80 -47.86
N PHE A 74 -6.31 -13.15 -47.13
CA PHE A 74 -5.83 -11.84 -47.52
C PHE A 74 -4.72 -12.01 -48.54
N MET A 75 -4.69 -11.14 -49.55
CA MET A 75 -3.55 -10.99 -50.45
C MET A 75 -3.22 -9.51 -50.59
N ARG A 76 -1.95 -9.17 -50.37
CA ARG A 76 -1.48 -7.82 -50.69
C ARG A 76 -1.35 -7.71 -52.21
N HIS A 77 -1.70 -6.56 -52.76
CA HIS A 77 -1.45 -6.25 -54.17
C HIS A 77 0.01 -6.58 -54.58
N GLY A 78 0.22 -6.86 -55.86
CA GLY A 78 1.57 -7.08 -56.41
C GLY A 78 2.49 -5.87 -56.25
N GLU A 79 3.79 -6.05 -56.41
CA GLU A 79 4.74 -4.94 -56.35
C GLU A 79 4.37 -3.85 -57.38
N ALA A 80 4.22 -2.60 -56.90
CA ALA A 80 3.86 -1.44 -57.71
C ALA A 80 5.00 -0.39 -57.75
N LEU A 81 4.85 0.63 -58.59
CA LEU A 81 5.87 1.66 -58.81
C LEU A 81 6.29 2.39 -57.53
N HIS A 82 5.37 2.70 -56.62
CA HIS A 82 5.74 3.35 -55.35
C HIS A 82 6.60 2.44 -54.45
N ASN A 83 6.41 1.11 -54.51
CA ASN A 83 7.17 0.16 -53.69
C ASN A 83 8.66 0.21 -54.06
N ILE A 84 8.97 0.14 -55.36
CA ILE A 84 10.37 0.20 -55.83
C ILE A 84 11.00 1.59 -55.63
N LYS A 85 10.18 2.65 -55.59
CA LYS A 85 10.63 4.02 -55.32
C LYS A 85 10.78 4.32 -53.83
N ASN A 86 10.43 3.38 -52.94
CA ASN A 86 10.40 3.54 -51.48
C ASN A 86 9.62 4.81 -51.03
N ARG A 87 8.50 5.06 -51.71
CA ARG A 87 7.61 6.20 -51.46
C ARG A 87 6.35 5.75 -50.76
N VAL A 88 5.76 6.65 -49.97
CA VAL A 88 4.46 6.47 -49.35
C VAL A 88 3.41 6.24 -50.45
N ASN A 89 2.46 5.33 -50.17
CA ASN A 89 1.44 4.92 -51.13
C ASN A 89 0.65 6.13 -51.68
N PRO A 90 0.32 6.12 -52.99
CA PRO A 90 -0.61 7.09 -53.52
C PRO A 90 -2.01 6.83 -52.96
N PHE A 91 -2.76 7.90 -52.75
CA PHE A 91 -4.13 7.83 -52.24
C PHE A 91 -5.11 8.60 -53.13
N SER A 92 -4.68 9.73 -53.69
CA SER A 92 -5.52 10.49 -54.63
C SER A 92 -5.85 9.65 -55.87
N PRO A 93 -7.09 9.73 -56.40
CA PRO A 93 -7.47 8.95 -57.58
C PRO A 93 -6.55 9.13 -58.79
N GLU A 94 -6.03 10.35 -58.99
CA GLU A 94 -5.11 10.64 -60.09
C GLU A 94 -3.78 9.90 -59.93
N ASN A 95 -3.15 9.96 -58.75
CA ASN A 95 -1.87 9.31 -58.54
C ASN A 95 -2.00 7.79 -58.41
N ASP A 96 -3.09 7.30 -57.80
CA ASP A 96 -3.36 5.87 -57.69
C ASP A 96 -3.52 5.22 -59.07
N SER A 97 -4.19 5.92 -60.01
CA SER A 97 -4.33 5.43 -61.40
C SER A 97 -3.00 5.30 -62.15
N LYS A 98 -1.94 5.99 -61.71
CA LYS A 98 -0.60 5.97 -62.31
C LYS A 98 0.35 5.00 -61.59
N ASP A 99 -0.08 4.37 -60.50
CA ASP A 99 0.73 3.46 -59.69
C ASP A 99 0.46 2.01 -60.06
N GLU A 100 0.89 1.66 -61.27
CA GLU A 100 0.69 0.35 -61.88
C GLU A 100 1.58 -0.72 -61.22
N LEU A 101 1.17 -1.99 -61.37
CA LEU A 101 2.03 -3.12 -61.03
C LEU A 101 3.29 -3.15 -61.92
N THR A 102 4.42 -3.54 -61.33
CA THR A 102 5.65 -3.79 -62.09
C THR A 102 5.56 -5.14 -62.81
N GLU A 103 6.40 -5.38 -63.82
CA GLU A 103 6.52 -6.70 -64.45
C GLU A 103 6.93 -7.81 -63.47
N LYS A 104 7.68 -7.46 -62.43
CA LYS A 104 7.96 -8.37 -61.32
C LYS A 104 6.69 -8.61 -60.49
N GLY A 105 5.97 -7.55 -60.12
CA GLY A 105 4.71 -7.62 -59.39
C GLY A 105 3.66 -8.50 -60.08
N ARG A 106 3.46 -8.34 -61.39
CA ARG A 106 2.55 -9.20 -62.19
C ARG A 106 2.96 -10.67 -62.14
N ARG A 107 4.26 -10.97 -62.35
CA ARG A 107 4.78 -12.34 -62.27
C ARG A 107 4.61 -12.96 -60.88
N ASP A 108 4.86 -12.19 -59.83
CA ASP A 108 4.70 -12.64 -58.45
C ASP A 108 3.22 -12.92 -58.12
N VAL A 109 2.30 -12.06 -58.59
CA VAL A 109 0.84 -12.27 -58.46
C VAL A 109 0.40 -13.54 -59.20
N ILE A 110 0.87 -13.77 -60.43
CA ILE A 110 0.58 -15.00 -61.19
C ILE A 110 1.06 -16.24 -60.41
N ALA A 111 2.29 -16.21 -59.90
CA ALA A 111 2.83 -17.31 -59.11
C ALA A 111 2.04 -17.57 -57.82
N SER A 112 1.56 -16.52 -57.15
CA SER A 112 0.66 -16.63 -55.99
C SER A 112 -0.72 -17.17 -56.38
N ALA A 113 -1.30 -16.71 -57.49
CA ALA A 113 -2.59 -17.17 -58.00
C ALA A 113 -2.58 -18.68 -58.33
N GLU A 114 -1.49 -19.19 -58.91
CA GLU A 114 -1.30 -20.62 -59.16
C GLU A 114 -1.32 -21.46 -57.88
N LYS A 115 -0.75 -20.94 -56.78
CA LYS A 115 -0.82 -21.59 -55.47
C LYS A 115 -2.25 -21.55 -54.90
N LEU A 116 -2.97 -20.44 -55.10
CA LEU A 116 -4.35 -20.24 -54.64
C LEU A 116 -5.37 -21.16 -55.31
N LYS A 117 -5.06 -21.80 -56.46
CA LYS A 117 -5.94 -22.80 -57.08
C LYS A 117 -6.36 -23.92 -56.12
N LYS A 118 -5.47 -24.28 -55.18
CA LYS A 118 -5.73 -25.34 -54.17
C LYS A 118 -6.72 -24.91 -53.08
N GLU A 119 -7.03 -23.63 -52.99
CA GLU A 119 -7.84 -23.09 -51.90
C GLU A 119 -9.34 -23.11 -52.18
N ASN A 120 -9.77 -23.35 -53.43
CA ASN A 120 -11.18 -23.33 -53.85
C ASN A 120 -11.88 -22.00 -53.48
N ILE A 121 -11.26 -20.88 -53.84
CA ILE A 121 -11.86 -19.55 -53.65
C ILE A 121 -13.10 -19.44 -54.54
N GLU A 122 -14.17 -18.86 -54.01
CA GLU A 122 -15.45 -18.70 -54.71
C GLU A 122 -15.78 -17.22 -54.99
N VAL A 123 -15.24 -16.31 -54.18
CA VAL A 123 -15.50 -14.87 -54.28
C VAL A 123 -14.18 -14.12 -54.14
N ILE A 124 -13.98 -13.10 -54.98
CA ILE A 124 -12.89 -12.15 -54.83
C ILE A 124 -13.47 -10.78 -54.47
N VAL A 125 -12.90 -10.17 -53.45
CA VAL A 125 -13.20 -8.82 -53.00
C VAL A 125 -11.92 -8.00 -53.11
N SER A 126 -12.00 -6.78 -53.61
CA SER A 126 -10.83 -5.91 -53.80
C SER A 126 -11.05 -4.48 -53.28
N SER A 127 -9.95 -3.89 -52.81
CA SER A 127 -9.81 -2.43 -52.72
C SER A 127 -10.09 -1.75 -54.07
N PRO A 128 -10.64 -0.51 -54.10
CA PRO A 128 -10.89 0.19 -55.35
C PRO A 128 -9.64 0.72 -56.07
N SER A 129 -8.46 0.68 -55.43
CA SER A 129 -7.18 1.12 -56.00
C SER A 129 -6.80 0.35 -57.27
N ALA A 130 -6.20 1.01 -58.25
CA ALA A 130 -5.81 0.43 -59.54
C ALA A 130 -4.95 -0.84 -59.38
N ARG A 131 -3.87 -0.79 -58.58
CA ARG A 131 -2.98 -1.94 -58.32
C ARG A 131 -3.66 -3.15 -57.69
N ALA A 132 -4.62 -2.91 -56.79
CA ALA A 132 -5.36 -4.00 -56.14
C ALA A 132 -6.38 -4.62 -57.09
N LYS A 133 -7.07 -3.79 -57.89
CA LYS A 133 -7.98 -4.27 -58.95
C LYS A 133 -7.25 -5.11 -59.98
N GLU A 134 -6.11 -4.61 -60.48
CA GLU A 134 -5.27 -5.35 -61.43
C GLU A 134 -4.82 -6.70 -60.82
N THR A 135 -4.40 -6.69 -59.55
CA THR A 135 -4.06 -7.94 -58.83
C THR A 135 -5.26 -8.89 -58.77
N ALA A 136 -6.44 -8.39 -58.39
CA ALA A 136 -7.66 -9.18 -58.28
C ALA A 136 -8.12 -9.75 -59.64
N GLU A 137 -7.96 -8.99 -60.72
CA GLU A 137 -8.27 -9.41 -62.09
C GLU A 137 -7.33 -10.50 -62.58
N ILE A 138 -6.02 -10.37 -62.35
CA ILE A 138 -5.04 -11.43 -62.67
C ILE A 138 -5.40 -12.72 -61.94
N VAL A 139 -5.66 -12.64 -60.63
CA VAL A 139 -6.05 -13.81 -59.83
C VAL A 139 -7.39 -14.38 -60.30
N GLY A 140 -8.39 -13.53 -60.54
CA GLY A 140 -9.71 -13.92 -61.05
C GLY A 140 -9.64 -14.66 -62.38
N ASN A 141 -8.83 -14.17 -63.32
CA ASN A 141 -8.61 -14.83 -64.62
C ASN A 141 -8.00 -16.22 -64.47
N ILE A 142 -7.03 -16.39 -63.56
CA ILE A 142 -6.36 -17.67 -63.31
C ILE A 142 -7.27 -18.66 -62.57
N LEU A 143 -8.11 -18.17 -61.65
CA LEU A 143 -9.04 -18.99 -60.86
C LEU A 143 -10.40 -19.20 -61.55
N GLY A 144 -10.68 -18.52 -62.66
CA GLY A 144 -11.97 -18.56 -63.36
C GLY A 144 -13.09 -17.78 -62.67
N ILE A 145 -12.76 -16.83 -61.79
CA ILE A 145 -13.71 -16.02 -61.03
C ILE A 145 -13.83 -14.64 -61.69
N LYS A 146 -14.97 -14.38 -62.31
CA LYS A 146 -15.21 -13.12 -63.05
C LYS A 146 -15.84 -12.01 -62.21
N ASN A 147 -16.50 -12.36 -61.12
CA ASN A 147 -17.19 -11.39 -60.27
C ASN A 147 -16.26 -10.94 -59.14
N ILE A 148 -15.71 -9.73 -59.26
CA ILE A 148 -14.87 -9.09 -58.25
C ILE A 148 -15.68 -7.97 -57.60
N GLU A 149 -16.00 -8.12 -56.32
CA GLU A 149 -16.70 -7.07 -55.55
C GLU A 149 -15.70 -6.01 -55.09
N ILE A 150 -15.99 -4.74 -55.33
CA ILE A 150 -15.14 -3.62 -54.91
C ILE A 150 -15.67 -3.04 -53.61
N ILE A 151 -14.85 -3.01 -52.57
CA ILE A 151 -15.20 -2.45 -51.26
C ILE A 151 -14.30 -1.25 -50.94
N PRO A 152 -14.86 -0.02 -50.91
CA PRO A 152 -14.09 1.20 -50.65
C PRO A 152 -13.31 1.19 -49.34
N GLU A 153 -13.89 0.62 -48.29
CA GLU A 153 -13.29 0.56 -46.95
C GLU A 153 -12.03 -0.34 -46.87
N LEU A 154 -11.70 -1.11 -47.91
CA LEU A 154 -10.47 -1.89 -48.01
C LEU A 154 -9.29 -1.11 -48.64
N TYR A 155 -9.48 0.18 -48.96
CA TYR A 155 -8.41 1.01 -49.51
C TYR A 155 -7.23 1.16 -48.54
N ASP A 156 -6.09 1.59 -49.06
CA ASP A 156 -4.87 1.77 -48.26
C ASP A 156 -5.04 2.86 -47.20
N VAL A 157 -4.11 2.93 -46.25
CA VAL A 157 -4.11 3.99 -45.24
C VAL A 157 -4.06 5.37 -45.91
N MET A 158 -4.91 6.29 -45.43
CA MET A 158 -4.89 7.67 -45.94
C MET A 158 -3.68 8.39 -45.33
N ILE A 159 -2.77 8.87 -46.17
CA ILE A 159 -1.45 9.38 -45.74
C ILE A 159 -1.36 10.92 -45.67
N GLY A 160 -2.47 11.61 -45.98
CA GLY A 160 -2.55 13.08 -45.93
C GLY A 160 -1.52 13.76 -46.83
N LYS A 161 -0.84 14.78 -46.31
CA LYS A 161 0.16 15.57 -47.06
C LYS A 161 1.41 14.80 -47.51
N PHE A 162 1.61 13.56 -47.03
CA PHE A 162 2.81 12.78 -47.30
C PHE A 162 2.71 11.92 -48.56
N GLU A 163 1.69 12.14 -49.39
CA GLU A 163 1.47 11.36 -50.61
C GLU A 163 2.70 11.44 -51.53
N GLY A 164 3.26 10.29 -51.88
CA GLY A 164 4.43 10.22 -52.76
C GLY A 164 5.75 10.70 -52.15
N GLU A 165 5.78 11.13 -50.88
CA GLU A 165 7.01 11.43 -50.15
C GLU A 165 7.79 10.14 -49.81
N PRO A 166 9.08 10.21 -49.46
CA PRO A 166 9.82 9.05 -48.96
C PRO A 166 9.19 8.49 -47.67
N ILE A 167 9.10 7.16 -47.55
CA ILE A 167 8.52 6.49 -46.36
C ILE A 167 9.21 6.93 -45.06
N SER A 168 10.52 7.24 -45.13
CA SER A 168 11.29 7.74 -43.99
C SER A 168 10.76 9.05 -43.41
N GLU A 169 10.24 9.96 -44.24
CA GLU A 169 9.70 11.23 -43.77
C GLU A 169 8.41 11.03 -42.98
N PHE A 170 7.52 10.15 -43.45
CA PHE A 170 6.31 9.80 -42.71
C PHE A 170 6.64 9.08 -41.39
N LYS A 171 7.63 8.19 -41.38
CA LYS A 171 8.03 7.46 -40.16
C LYS A 171 8.61 8.38 -39.07
N LYS A 172 9.32 9.47 -39.43
CA LYS A 172 9.86 10.45 -38.48
C LYS A 172 8.78 11.16 -37.66
N GLU A 173 7.56 11.20 -38.16
CA GLU A 173 6.43 11.81 -37.46
C GLU A 173 5.99 11.02 -36.23
N PHE A 174 6.49 9.79 -36.02
CA PHE A 174 6.14 8.96 -34.86
C PHE A 174 7.37 8.76 -33.98
N SER A 175 7.29 9.17 -32.71
CA SER A 175 8.40 8.98 -31.75
C SER A 175 8.50 7.54 -31.23
N ASN A 176 7.40 6.79 -31.28
CA ASN A 176 7.30 5.39 -30.91
C ASN A 176 6.15 4.73 -31.71
N PHE A 177 6.03 3.41 -31.58
CA PHE A 177 5.05 2.62 -32.33
C PHE A 177 3.60 2.93 -31.91
N GLU A 178 3.36 3.19 -30.63
CA GLU A 178 2.03 3.46 -30.08
C GLU A 178 1.40 4.73 -30.65
N GLU A 179 2.19 5.74 -31.02
CA GLU A 179 1.69 6.95 -31.68
C GLU A 179 0.97 6.65 -33.00
N ARG A 180 1.25 5.53 -33.69
CA ARG A 180 0.56 5.14 -34.93
C ARG A 180 -0.95 4.92 -34.76
N PHE A 181 -1.42 4.70 -33.53
CA PHE A 181 -2.82 4.44 -33.23
C PHE A 181 -3.61 5.71 -32.92
N THR A 182 -2.94 6.81 -32.57
CA THR A 182 -3.60 8.04 -32.11
C THR A 182 -3.25 9.26 -32.96
N LYS A 183 -1.99 9.38 -33.40
CA LYS A 183 -1.47 10.54 -34.13
C LYS A 183 -1.92 10.54 -35.60
N LYS A 184 -2.20 11.73 -36.12
CA LYS A 184 -2.69 11.99 -37.49
C LYS A 184 -1.79 12.98 -38.23
N PRO A 185 -0.53 12.63 -38.49
CA PRO A 185 0.44 13.58 -39.04
C PRO A 185 -0.02 14.07 -40.41
N GLY A 186 -0.04 15.39 -40.61
CA GLY A 186 -0.37 15.98 -41.91
C GLY A 186 -1.75 15.62 -42.47
N GLY A 187 -2.72 15.29 -41.59
CA GLY A 187 -4.07 14.87 -41.99
C GLY A 187 -4.20 13.38 -42.32
N ALA A 188 -3.18 12.57 -42.06
CA ALA A 188 -3.24 11.12 -42.24
C ALA A 188 -4.27 10.47 -41.31
N GLU A 189 -4.82 9.35 -41.77
CA GLU A 189 -5.61 8.40 -40.99
C GLU A 189 -4.69 7.69 -39.99
N ASN A 190 -5.16 7.49 -38.75
CA ASN A 190 -4.43 6.67 -37.78
C ASN A 190 -4.89 5.20 -37.82
N SER A 191 -4.13 4.32 -37.17
CA SER A 191 -4.40 2.86 -37.24
C SER A 191 -5.75 2.46 -36.63
N ARG A 192 -6.32 3.23 -35.70
CA ARG A 192 -7.66 2.97 -35.14
C ARG A 192 -8.77 3.27 -36.13
N GLU A 193 -8.65 4.35 -36.88
CA GLU A 193 -9.61 4.72 -37.93
C GLU A 193 -9.57 3.72 -39.09
N LEU A 194 -8.36 3.34 -39.49
CA LEU A 194 -8.13 2.29 -40.47
C LEU A 194 -8.77 0.96 -40.02
N ARG A 195 -8.48 0.51 -38.79
CA ARG A 195 -9.06 -0.70 -38.20
C ARG A 195 -10.59 -0.64 -38.22
N LYS A 196 -11.18 0.48 -37.80
CA LYS A 196 -12.64 0.66 -37.77
C LYS A 196 -13.28 0.39 -39.13
N ARG A 197 -12.80 1.03 -40.21
CA ARG A 197 -13.40 0.84 -41.54
C ARG A 197 -13.12 -0.55 -42.12
N VAL A 198 -11.91 -1.08 -41.92
CA VAL A 198 -11.54 -2.41 -42.43
C VAL A 198 -12.36 -3.49 -41.72
N MET A 199 -12.52 -3.43 -40.40
CA MET A 199 -13.34 -4.40 -39.67
C MET A 199 -14.83 -4.29 -40.00
N LYS A 200 -15.33 -3.08 -40.28
CA LYS A 200 -16.69 -2.90 -40.82
C LYS A 200 -16.86 -3.63 -42.15
N ALA A 201 -15.94 -3.45 -43.10
CA ALA A 201 -15.95 -4.15 -44.38
C ALA A 201 -15.92 -5.67 -44.21
N LEU A 202 -15.05 -6.19 -43.35
CA LEU A 202 -14.96 -7.62 -43.08
C LEU A 202 -16.23 -8.16 -42.42
N GLY A 203 -16.90 -7.38 -41.57
CA GLY A 203 -18.21 -7.72 -41.03
C GLY A 203 -19.27 -7.89 -42.12
N GLU A 204 -19.30 -6.99 -43.11
CA GLU A 204 -20.21 -7.10 -44.27
C GLU A 204 -19.87 -8.31 -45.16
N VAL A 205 -18.59 -8.55 -45.42
CA VAL A 205 -18.11 -9.73 -46.16
C VAL A 205 -18.51 -11.02 -45.43
N ARG A 206 -18.36 -11.06 -44.10
CA ARG A 206 -18.75 -12.22 -43.26
C ARG A 206 -20.19 -12.62 -43.47
N VAL A 207 -21.09 -11.63 -43.57
CA VAL A 207 -22.54 -11.85 -43.74
C VAL A 207 -22.89 -12.19 -45.19
N LYS A 208 -22.42 -11.39 -46.16
CA LYS A 208 -22.75 -11.57 -47.58
C LYS A 208 -22.18 -12.86 -48.16
N CYS A 209 -21.00 -13.28 -47.70
CA CYS A 209 -20.27 -14.44 -48.20
C CYS A 209 -20.28 -15.62 -47.22
N ALA A 210 -21.28 -15.70 -46.34
CA ALA A 210 -21.41 -16.79 -45.37
C ALA A 210 -21.29 -18.17 -46.03
N GLY A 211 -20.46 -19.04 -45.46
CA GLY A 211 -20.16 -20.39 -45.95
C GLY A 211 -19.23 -20.47 -47.17
N LYS A 212 -18.79 -19.34 -47.74
CA LYS A 212 -17.91 -19.29 -48.91
C LYS A 212 -16.45 -19.04 -48.53
N LYS A 213 -15.53 -19.41 -49.41
CA LYS A 213 -14.12 -18.99 -49.34
C LYS A 213 -13.89 -17.72 -50.16
N VAL A 214 -13.40 -16.68 -49.50
CA VAL A 214 -13.25 -15.34 -50.04
C VAL A 214 -11.77 -14.95 -50.09
N LEU A 215 -11.31 -14.46 -51.24
CA LEU A 215 -10.03 -13.77 -51.36
C LEU A 215 -10.26 -12.26 -51.21
N VAL A 216 -9.54 -11.63 -50.28
CA VAL A 216 -9.57 -10.19 -50.05
C VAL A 216 -8.25 -9.58 -50.51
N VAL A 217 -8.29 -8.85 -51.61
CA VAL A 217 -7.13 -8.16 -52.19
C VAL A 217 -7.07 -6.72 -51.68
N SER A 218 -6.03 -6.40 -50.93
CA SER A 218 -5.88 -5.09 -50.27
C SER A 218 -4.39 -4.71 -50.13
N HIS A 219 -4.06 -3.88 -49.17
CA HIS A 219 -2.75 -3.25 -48.99
C HIS A 219 -2.10 -3.68 -47.68
N GLY A 220 -0.84 -3.29 -47.50
CA GLY A 220 -0.05 -3.70 -46.33
C GLY A 220 -0.69 -3.30 -45.01
N ASP A 221 -0.97 -2.01 -44.79
CA ASP A 221 -1.53 -1.50 -43.52
C ASP A 221 -2.95 -2.02 -43.21
N PRO A 222 -3.93 -2.03 -44.15
CA PRO A 222 -5.23 -2.64 -43.94
C PRO A 222 -5.16 -4.12 -43.55
N ILE A 223 -4.34 -4.93 -44.25
CA ILE A 223 -4.19 -6.36 -43.95
C ILE A 223 -3.51 -6.55 -42.59
N TRP A 224 -2.50 -5.75 -42.31
CA TRP A 224 -1.77 -5.77 -41.04
C TRP A 224 -2.70 -5.51 -39.84
N VAL A 225 -3.52 -4.44 -39.89
CA VAL A 225 -4.46 -4.18 -38.80
C VAL A 225 -5.55 -5.25 -38.72
N ALA A 226 -6.02 -5.78 -39.85
CA ALA A 226 -7.03 -6.84 -39.88
C ALA A 226 -6.50 -8.12 -39.21
N ILE A 227 -5.30 -8.58 -39.57
CA ILE A 227 -4.67 -9.77 -38.98
C ILE A 227 -4.59 -9.62 -37.46
N ALA A 228 -3.98 -8.54 -36.97
CA ALA A 228 -3.79 -8.34 -35.54
C ALA A 228 -5.13 -8.27 -34.78
N THR A 229 -6.15 -7.65 -35.38
CA THR A 229 -7.48 -7.54 -34.79
C THR A 229 -8.21 -8.87 -34.77
N LEU A 230 -8.14 -9.64 -35.86
CA LEU A 230 -8.76 -10.97 -35.96
C LEU A 230 -8.08 -11.99 -35.04
N GLU A 231 -6.79 -11.86 -34.76
CA GLU A 231 -6.11 -12.65 -33.72
C GLU A 231 -6.43 -12.20 -32.28
N GLY A 232 -7.29 -11.19 -32.09
CA GLY A 232 -7.73 -10.73 -30.76
C GLY A 232 -6.68 -9.92 -30.00
N LEU A 233 -5.66 -9.39 -30.68
CA LEU A 233 -4.57 -8.67 -30.05
C LEU A 233 -4.97 -7.24 -29.67
N LYS A 234 -4.50 -6.77 -28.52
CA LYS A 234 -4.51 -5.34 -28.17
C LYS A 234 -3.41 -4.60 -28.91
N GLU A 235 -3.50 -3.27 -29.02
CA GLU A 235 -2.57 -2.43 -29.82
C GLU A 235 -1.08 -2.70 -29.54
N LYS A 236 -0.70 -2.90 -28.27
CA LYS A 236 0.69 -3.26 -27.88
C LYS A 236 1.17 -4.61 -28.43
N GLY A 237 0.26 -5.49 -28.81
CA GLY A 237 0.55 -6.79 -29.39
C GLY A 237 0.67 -6.79 -30.92
N TYR A 238 0.40 -5.66 -31.59
CA TYR A 238 0.53 -5.57 -33.05
C TYR A 238 2.02 -5.63 -33.40
N LYS A 239 2.41 -6.58 -34.25
CA LYS A 239 3.81 -6.80 -34.63
C LYS A 239 4.02 -6.42 -36.09
N GLU A 240 5.18 -5.84 -36.41
CA GLU A 240 5.58 -5.57 -37.80
C GLU A 240 5.69 -6.86 -38.63
N SER A 241 5.98 -8.00 -37.99
CA SER A 241 6.04 -9.31 -38.65
C SER A 241 4.71 -9.78 -39.25
N PHE A 242 3.59 -9.12 -38.93
CA PHE A 242 2.29 -9.39 -39.55
C PHE A 242 2.08 -8.61 -40.86
N TYR A 243 2.97 -7.69 -41.19
CA TYR A 243 2.87 -6.86 -42.38
C TYR A 243 3.23 -7.67 -43.63
N PRO A 244 2.30 -7.87 -44.58
CA PRO A 244 2.55 -8.75 -45.72
C PRO A 244 3.44 -8.09 -46.79
N SER A 245 4.27 -8.90 -47.43
CA SER A 245 5.04 -8.52 -48.62
C SER A 245 4.12 -8.39 -49.86
N PRO A 246 4.52 -7.66 -50.92
CA PRO A 246 3.72 -7.60 -52.15
C PRO A 246 3.48 -9.00 -52.75
N ALA A 247 2.26 -9.24 -53.26
CA ALA A 247 1.76 -10.53 -53.74
C ALA A 247 1.75 -11.68 -52.69
N GLU A 248 2.08 -11.41 -51.43
CA GLU A 248 1.94 -12.39 -50.36
C GLU A 248 0.45 -12.58 -50.03
N PHE A 249 0.05 -13.83 -49.81
CA PHE A 249 -1.26 -14.15 -49.27
C PHE A 249 -1.15 -14.91 -47.94
N LYS A 250 -2.07 -14.62 -47.02
CA LYS A 250 -2.15 -15.26 -45.71
C LYS A 250 -3.59 -15.69 -45.43
N LYS A 251 -3.76 -16.94 -45.01
CA LYS A 251 -5.05 -17.46 -44.54
C LYS A 251 -5.27 -16.96 -43.12
N ILE A 252 -6.43 -16.36 -42.87
CA ILE A 252 -6.82 -15.89 -41.53
C ILE A 252 -8.25 -16.33 -41.28
N LYS A 253 -8.52 -16.79 -40.06
CA LYS A 253 -9.88 -17.13 -39.66
C LYS A 253 -10.66 -15.84 -39.45
N LEU A 254 -11.75 -15.67 -40.21
CA LEU A 254 -12.70 -14.59 -39.94
C LEU A 254 -13.65 -15.08 -38.84
N HIS A 255 -13.29 -14.76 -37.60
CA HIS A 255 -14.00 -15.24 -36.44
C HIS A 255 -15.47 -14.75 -36.37
N ASN A 256 -16.32 -15.55 -35.75
CA ASN A 256 -17.70 -15.15 -35.42
C ASN A 256 -17.75 -14.42 -34.07
N TRP A 257 -16.78 -13.53 -33.86
CA TRP A 257 -16.69 -12.77 -32.64
C TRP A 257 -17.48 -11.46 -32.73
N PRO A 258 -17.93 -10.93 -31.59
CA PRO A 258 -18.53 -9.61 -31.52
C PRO A 258 -17.44 -8.54 -31.55
N TYR A 259 -17.57 -7.60 -32.49
CA TYR A 259 -16.66 -6.46 -32.60
C TYR A 259 -17.45 -5.17 -32.36
N ASN A 260 -16.89 -4.25 -31.58
CA ASN A 260 -17.48 -2.93 -31.35
C ASN A 260 -17.32 -2.02 -32.59
N PRO A 261 -17.90 -0.79 -32.60
CA PRO A 261 -17.79 0.13 -33.73
C PRO A 261 -16.36 0.65 -33.99
N ALA A 262 -15.39 0.38 -33.11
CA ALA A 262 -13.97 0.64 -33.34
C ALA A 262 -13.23 -0.58 -33.93
N GLY A 263 -13.95 -1.67 -34.21
CA GLY A 263 -13.43 -2.92 -34.74
C GLY A 263 -12.75 -3.81 -33.70
N GLU A 264 -12.85 -3.50 -32.41
CA GLU A 264 -12.19 -4.27 -31.35
C GLU A 264 -13.10 -5.40 -30.86
N LEU A 265 -12.51 -6.54 -30.50
CA LEU A 265 -13.24 -7.63 -29.85
C LEU A 265 -13.89 -7.11 -28.57
N ASP A 266 -15.22 -7.24 -28.48
CA ASP A 266 -15.98 -6.75 -27.33
C ASP A 266 -17.15 -7.69 -27.03
N LEU A 267 -16.99 -8.46 -25.95
CA LEU A 267 -17.97 -9.46 -25.50
C LEU A 267 -19.16 -8.83 -24.76
N HIS A 268 -19.22 -7.50 -24.61
CA HIS A 268 -20.32 -6.82 -23.94
C HIS A 268 -21.54 -6.66 -24.85
N LYS A 269 -22.66 -6.28 -24.23
CA LYS A 269 -23.84 -5.80 -24.95
C LYS A 269 -23.55 -4.42 -25.57
N PRO A 270 -24.10 -4.11 -26.75
CA PRO A 270 -25.02 -4.94 -27.54
C PRO A 270 -24.32 -5.99 -28.44
N TYR A 271 -23.00 -5.90 -28.60
CA TYR A 271 -22.26 -6.61 -29.65
C TYR A 271 -22.40 -8.14 -29.56
N ILE A 272 -22.34 -8.72 -28.37
CA ILE A 272 -22.54 -10.17 -28.20
C ILE A 272 -23.98 -10.62 -28.50
N ASP A 273 -24.98 -9.74 -28.37
CA ASP A 273 -26.39 -10.06 -28.65
C ASP A 273 -26.66 -10.21 -30.16
N GLU A 274 -25.81 -9.60 -30.99
CA GLU A 274 -25.87 -9.68 -32.45
C GLU A 274 -25.41 -11.06 -32.96
N ILE A 275 -24.62 -11.79 -32.18
CA ILE A 275 -24.12 -13.10 -32.55
C ILE A 275 -25.25 -14.14 -32.48
N LYS A 276 -25.64 -14.68 -33.65
CA LYS A 276 -26.61 -15.76 -33.77
C LYS A 276 -25.91 -17.10 -33.99
N LEU A 277 -26.47 -18.15 -33.39
CA LEU A 277 -25.97 -19.52 -33.53
C LEU A 277 -27.01 -20.41 -34.22
N LYS A 278 -26.56 -21.53 -34.78
CA LYS A 278 -27.45 -22.53 -35.37
C LYS A 278 -27.76 -23.63 -34.35
N CYS A 279 -29.05 -23.93 -34.17
CA CYS A 279 -29.47 -24.98 -33.24
C CYS A 279 -29.11 -26.37 -33.76
N GLU A 280 -28.34 -27.10 -32.95
CA GLU A 280 -27.90 -28.48 -33.25
C GLU A 280 -29.07 -29.47 -33.40
N LYS A 281 -30.21 -29.21 -32.75
CA LYS A 281 -31.38 -30.12 -32.77
C LYS A 281 -32.33 -29.91 -33.94
N CYS A 282 -32.56 -28.66 -34.36
CA CYS A 282 -33.59 -28.36 -35.37
C CYS A 282 -33.11 -27.40 -36.47
N SER A 283 -31.82 -27.07 -36.49
CA SER A 283 -31.22 -26.09 -37.40
C SER A 283 -31.82 -24.68 -37.35
N GLY A 284 -32.72 -24.39 -36.40
CA GLY A 284 -33.29 -23.06 -36.20
C GLY A 284 -32.28 -22.08 -35.59
N GLU A 285 -32.53 -20.79 -35.73
CA GLU A 285 -31.69 -19.75 -35.14
C GLU A 285 -31.77 -19.74 -33.61
N MET A 286 -30.63 -19.49 -32.97
CA MET A 286 -30.49 -19.24 -31.53
C MET A 286 -29.98 -17.82 -31.31
N ALA A 287 -30.63 -17.10 -30.40
CA ALA A 287 -30.20 -15.80 -29.92
C ALA A 287 -29.72 -15.91 -28.47
N ARG A 288 -28.77 -15.07 -28.07
CA ARG A 288 -28.38 -14.96 -26.66
C ARG A 288 -29.59 -14.55 -25.83
N VAL A 289 -29.71 -15.10 -24.62
CA VAL A 289 -30.69 -14.65 -23.63
C VAL A 289 -30.40 -13.18 -23.26
N LYS A 290 -31.39 -12.39 -22.82
CA LYS A 290 -31.18 -10.94 -22.58
C LYS A 290 -30.40 -10.65 -21.31
N GLU A 291 -30.43 -11.61 -20.40
CA GLU A 291 -29.93 -11.55 -19.05
C GLU A 291 -28.41 -11.41 -18.99
N VAL A 292 -27.96 -10.62 -18.03
CA VAL A 292 -26.56 -10.50 -17.60
C VAL A 292 -26.42 -11.17 -16.24
N VAL A 293 -25.19 -11.47 -15.83
CA VAL A 293 -24.90 -12.00 -14.51
C VAL A 293 -25.05 -10.90 -13.45
N ASP A 294 -25.52 -11.28 -12.26
CA ASP A 294 -25.55 -10.39 -11.08
C ASP A 294 -24.12 -10.01 -10.67
N VAL A 295 -23.90 -8.74 -10.31
CA VAL A 295 -22.56 -8.19 -10.03
C VAL A 295 -21.82 -8.94 -8.92
N TRP A 296 -22.54 -9.56 -7.97
CA TRP A 296 -21.90 -10.34 -6.92
C TRP A 296 -21.29 -11.64 -7.44
N PHE A 297 -21.68 -12.13 -8.61
CA PHE A 297 -21.03 -13.25 -9.29
C PHE A 297 -19.65 -12.84 -9.75
N ASP A 298 -19.53 -11.67 -10.38
CA ASP A 298 -18.25 -11.14 -10.83
C ASP A 298 -17.29 -11.04 -9.63
N SER A 299 -17.76 -10.51 -8.50
CA SER A 299 -16.99 -10.46 -7.25
C SER A 299 -16.65 -11.85 -6.70
N GLY A 300 -17.58 -12.81 -6.77
CA GLY A 300 -17.38 -14.19 -6.31
C GLY A 300 -16.43 -15.00 -7.20
N ALA A 301 -16.36 -14.66 -8.49
CA ALA A 301 -15.48 -15.27 -9.47
C ALA A 301 -14.06 -14.70 -9.45
N MET A 302 -13.83 -13.57 -8.75
CA MET A 302 -12.53 -12.89 -8.65
C MET A 302 -11.33 -13.83 -8.42
N PRO A 303 -11.36 -14.83 -7.50
CA PRO A 303 -10.21 -15.69 -7.26
C PRO A 303 -9.74 -16.47 -8.50
N PHE A 304 -10.66 -16.71 -9.44
CA PHE A 304 -10.42 -17.46 -10.67
C PHE A 304 -10.19 -16.52 -11.85
N ALA A 305 -11.12 -15.58 -12.07
CA ALA A 305 -11.12 -14.67 -13.21
C ALA A 305 -9.90 -13.73 -13.23
N SER A 306 -9.42 -13.30 -12.05
CA SER A 306 -8.22 -12.45 -11.94
C SER A 306 -6.93 -13.12 -12.41
N GLN A 307 -6.92 -14.45 -12.50
CA GLN A 307 -5.78 -15.26 -12.92
C GLN A 307 -6.04 -15.97 -14.26
N GLY A 308 -7.07 -15.57 -15.02
CA GLY A 308 -7.38 -16.14 -16.32
C GLY A 308 -7.80 -17.61 -16.30
N TRP A 309 -8.20 -18.14 -15.13
CA TRP A 309 -8.61 -19.54 -15.00
C TRP A 309 -9.98 -19.78 -15.67
N PRO A 310 -10.17 -20.89 -16.41
CA PRO A 310 -9.26 -22.05 -16.53
C PRO A 310 -8.25 -22.00 -17.69
N PHE A 311 -8.21 -20.91 -18.47
CA PHE A 311 -7.45 -20.84 -19.73
C PHE A 311 -5.93 -20.69 -19.52
N ASP A 312 -5.52 -19.88 -18.55
CA ASP A 312 -4.10 -19.54 -18.32
C ASP A 312 -3.38 -20.49 -17.35
N SER A 313 -4.15 -21.34 -16.64
CA SER A 313 -3.61 -22.29 -15.67
C SER A 313 -3.28 -23.64 -16.31
N ALA A 314 -2.30 -24.38 -15.76
CA ALA A 314 -2.11 -25.79 -16.12
C ALA A 314 -3.45 -26.55 -15.95
N GLN A 315 -3.96 -27.11 -17.05
CA GLN A 315 -5.30 -27.67 -17.16
C GLN A 315 -5.69 -28.48 -15.91
N GLY A 316 -6.80 -28.07 -15.28
CA GLY A 316 -7.42 -28.78 -14.16
C GLY A 316 -6.89 -28.43 -12.76
N LYS A 317 -5.87 -27.58 -12.61
CA LYS A 317 -5.45 -27.08 -11.29
C LYS A 317 -6.14 -25.75 -10.94
N PRO A 318 -6.55 -25.53 -9.69
CA PRO A 318 -6.98 -24.21 -9.23
C PRO A 318 -5.86 -23.16 -9.41
N PRO A 319 -6.21 -21.87 -9.45
CA PRO A 319 -5.23 -20.78 -9.53
C PRO A 319 -4.20 -20.82 -8.39
N ALA A 320 -2.98 -20.34 -8.65
CA ALA A 320 -1.86 -20.45 -7.70
C ALA A 320 -2.11 -19.70 -6.38
N LEU A 321 -2.80 -18.56 -6.43
CA LEU A 321 -3.12 -17.75 -5.24
C LEU A 321 -4.39 -18.22 -4.49
N TYR A 322 -5.01 -19.32 -4.94
CA TYR A 322 -6.22 -19.86 -4.36
C TYR A 322 -5.91 -21.09 -3.47
N PRO A 323 -6.51 -21.21 -2.27
CA PRO A 323 -7.37 -20.24 -1.60
C PRO A 323 -6.57 -19.18 -0.82
N ALA A 324 -7.17 -18.01 -0.58
CA ALA A 324 -6.56 -16.94 0.20
C ALA A 324 -6.37 -17.35 1.68
N GLU A 325 -5.27 -16.91 2.30
CA GLU A 325 -4.97 -17.23 3.70
C GLU A 325 -5.94 -16.53 4.68
N TYR A 326 -6.33 -15.30 4.36
CA TYR A 326 -7.39 -14.57 5.05
C TYR A 326 -8.06 -13.54 4.13
N ILE A 327 -9.25 -13.09 4.51
CA ILE A 327 -9.96 -11.93 3.94
C ILE A 327 -10.47 -11.05 5.09
N SER A 328 -10.52 -9.73 4.89
CA SER A 328 -10.96 -8.77 5.90
C SER A 328 -11.95 -7.78 5.30
N GLU A 329 -13.19 -7.81 5.76
CA GLU A 329 -14.26 -6.92 5.27
C GLU A 329 -15.31 -6.69 6.36
N ALA A 330 -16.17 -5.69 6.17
CA ALA A 330 -17.26 -5.40 7.11
C ALA A 330 -18.31 -6.53 7.20
N ILE A 331 -19.01 -6.58 8.33
CA ILE A 331 -20.04 -7.59 8.65
C ILE A 331 -21.18 -7.67 7.63
N ASP A 332 -21.45 -6.59 6.87
CA ASP A 332 -22.46 -6.60 5.83
C ASP A 332 -22.10 -7.47 4.62
N GLN A 333 -20.80 -7.77 4.41
CA GLN A 333 -20.32 -8.65 3.34
C GLN A 333 -20.64 -10.13 3.57
N THR A 334 -21.15 -10.51 4.74
CA THR A 334 -21.66 -11.87 5.00
C THR A 334 -22.73 -12.33 4.00
N ARG A 335 -23.54 -11.42 3.46
CA ARG A 335 -24.56 -11.73 2.44
C ARG A 335 -24.17 -11.34 1.02
N GLY A 336 -23.09 -10.59 0.87
CA GLY A 336 -22.52 -10.17 -0.41
C GLY A 336 -21.32 -11.04 -0.74
N TRP A 337 -20.14 -10.45 -0.60
CA TRP A 337 -18.90 -11.03 -1.14
C TRP A 337 -18.48 -12.36 -0.50
N PHE A 338 -18.56 -12.49 0.83
CA PHE A 338 -18.20 -13.76 1.50
C PHE A 338 -19.07 -14.92 1.02
N TYR A 339 -20.36 -14.64 0.82
CA TYR A 339 -21.32 -15.61 0.30
C TYR A 339 -20.99 -16.00 -1.14
N THR A 340 -20.82 -15.04 -2.04
CA THR A 340 -20.62 -15.38 -3.46
C THR A 340 -19.28 -16.03 -3.74
N LEU A 341 -18.22 -15.66 -3.03
CA LEU A 341 -16.93 -16.37 -3.08
C LEU A 341 -17.08 -17.85 -2.70
N LEU A 342 -17.85 -18.15 -1.64
CA LEU A 342 -18.11 -19.52 -1.20
C LEU A 342 -19.06 -20.27 -2.14
N ALA A 343 -20.06 -19.57 -2.69
CA ALA A 343 -21.03 -20.12 -3.62
C ALA A 343 -20.36 -20.52 -4.95
N VAL A 344 -19.61 -19.60 -5.57
CA VAL A 344 -18.91 -19.86 -6.84
C VAL A 344 -17.90 -20.99 -6.70
N SER A 345 -17.06 -20.98 -5.65
CA SER A 345 -16.11 -22.06 -5.41
C SER A 345 -16.80 -23.42 -5.15
N SER A 346 -17.91 -23.42 -4.40
CA SER A 346 -18.70 -24.64 -4.19
C SER A 346 -19.34 -25.16 -5.50
N LEU A 347 -19.84 -24.28 -6.36
CA LEU A 347 -20.43 -24.65 -7.66
C LEU A 347 -19.38 -25.24 -8.62
N LEU A 348 -18.13 -24.79 -8.51
CA LEU A 348 -16.98 -25.35 -9.24
C LEU A 348 -16.46 -26.66 -8.62
N GLY A 349 -17.05 -27.15 -7.52
CA GLY A 349 -16.58 -28.34 -6.81
C GLY A 349 -15.26 -28.14 -6.05
N LEU A 350 -14.90 -26.89 -5.78
CA LEU A 350 -13.66 -26.52 -5.08
C LEU A 350 -13.92 -26.24 -3.58
N LYS A 351 -12.84 -26.05 -2.83
CA LYS A 351 -12.88 -25.70 -1.40
C LYS A 351 -13.34 -24.24 -1.20
N SER A 352 -13.41 -23.75 0.04
CA SER A 352 -13.61 -22.31 0.26
C SER A 352 -12.51 -21.46 -0.41
N SER A 353 -12.88 -20.29 -0.96
CA SER A 353 -11.94 -19.31 -1.54
C SER A 353 -11.02 -18.63 -0.52
N PHE A 354 -11.29 -18.79 0.76
CA PHE A 354 -10.50 -18.24 1.86
C PHE A 354 -10.51 -19.19 3.07
N LYS A 355 -9.41 -19.19 3.82
CA LYS A 355 -9.24 -20.02 5.05
C LYS A 355 -9.70 -19.30 6.32
N ARG A 356 -9.56 -17.97 6.37
CA ARG A 356 -9.92 -17.14 7.54
C ARG A 356 -10.71 -15.90 7.11
N VAL A 357 -11.64 -15.47 7.95
CA VAL A 357 -12.42 -14.25 7.75
C VAL A 357 -12.26 -13.35 8.97
N LEU A 358 -11.80 -12.13 8.75
CA LEU A 358 -11.84 -11.04 9.74
C LEU A 358 -13.02 -10.14 9.38
N SER A 359 -14.15 -10.35 10.05
CA SER A 359 -15.37 -9.58 9.82
C SER A 359 -15.39 -8.36 10.74
N LEU A 360 -15.22 -7.18 10.14
CA LEU A 360 -15.13 -5.92 10.86
C LEU A 360 -16.50 -5.37 11.25
N GLY A 361 -16.53 -4.62 12.35
CA GLY A 361 -17.66 -3.76 12.70
C GLY A 361 -17.77 -2.55 11.76
N LEU A 362 -18.85 -1.80 11.86
CA LEU A 362 -19.07 -0.60 11.06
C LEU A 362 -18.45 0.62 11.73
N VAL A 363 -17.99 1.56 10.91
CA VAL A 363 -17.69 2.92 11.38
C VAL A 363 -19.00 3.70 11.39
N LEU A 364 -19.36 4.20 12.57
CA LEU A 364 -20.56 4.98 12.84
C LEU A 364 -20.14 6.40 13.21
N ASP A 365 -21.04 7.36 13.06
CA ASP A 365 -20.80 8.71 13.59
C ASP A 365 -20.79 8.73 15.13
N GLU A 366 -20.51 9.91 15.70
CA GLU A 366 -20.44 10.11 17.14
C GLU A 366 -21.75 9.79 17.90
N LYS A 367 -22.89 9.73 17.18
CA LYS A 367 -24.21 9.41 17.72
C LYS A 367 -24.58 7.94 17.53
N GLY A 368 -23.72 7.15 16.90
CA GLY A 368 -23.97 5.75 16.56
C GLY A 368 -24.81 5.55 15.31
N GLU A 369 -24.96 6.57 14.46
CA GLU A 369 -25.65 6.41 13.19
C GLU A 369 -24.72 5.95 12.08
N LYS A 370 -25.25 5.14 11.17
CA LYS A 370 -24.52 4.74 9.94
C LYS A 370 -24.16 5.98 9.13
N MET A 371 -22.88 6.11 8.78
CA MET A 371 -22.38 7.18 7.91
C MET A 371 -22.91 7.01 6.48
N SER A 372 -23.45 8.09 5.89
CA SER A 372 -23.94 8.08 4.51
C SER A 372 -23.95 9.48 3.90
N LYS A 373 -23.68 9.58 2.58
CA LYS A 373 -23.66 10.88 1.87
C LYS A 373 -24.98 11.63 2.00
N SER A 374 -26.12 10.92 1.99
CA SER A 374 -27.45 11.52 2.14
C SER A 374 -27.69 12.15 3.52
N LYS A 375 -27.03 11.66 4.57
CA LYS A 375 -27.12 12.22 5.93
C LYS A 375 -26.12 13.34 6.18
N GLY A 376 -25.15 13.56 5.28
CA GLY A 376 -24.09 14.56 5.46
C GLY A 376 -23.12 14.26 6.60
N ASN A 377 -23.17 13.07 7.22
CA ASN A 377 -22.35 12.67 8.36
C ASN A 377 -21.11 11.84 7.95
N VAL A 378 -20.69 11.94 6.68
CA VAL A 378 -19.50 11.23 6.17
C VAL A 378 -18.26 12.08 6.43
N VAL A 379 -17.21 11.43 6.92
CA VAL A 379 -15.89 12.04 7.06
C VAL A 379 -14.98 11.46 5.98
N ASP A 380 -14.28 12.34 5.25
CA ASP A 380 -13.30 11.93 4.25
C ASP A 380 -11.99 11.51 4.95
N PRO A 381 -11.55 10.25 4.79
CA PRO A 381 -10.27 9.79 5.34
C PRO A 381 -9.07 10.61 4.88
N GLN A 382 -9.09 11.15 3.65
CA GLN A 382 -7.99 11.94 3.09
C GLN A 382 -7.75 13.21 3.93
N MET A 383 -8.82 13.92 4.29
CA MET A 383 -8.72 15.11 5.14
C MET A 383 -8.11 14.80 6.52
N LEU A 384 -8.44 13.65 7.10
CA LEU A 384 -7.89 13.22 8.39
C LEU A 384 -6.39 12.91 8.27
N MET A 385 -5.98 12.23 7.20
CA MET A 385 -4.58 11.90 6.95
C MET A 385 -3.73 13.15 6.69
N GLU A 386 -4.27 14.15 5.97
CA GLU A 386 -3.59 15.43 5.76
C GLU A 386 -3.44 16.24 7.05
N LYS A 387 -4.46 16.21 7.92
CA LYS A 387 -4.46 16.99 9.17
C LYS A 387 -3.61 16.37 10.29
N TYR A 388 -3.70 15.06 10.48
CA TYR A 388 -3.09 14.35 11.61
C TYR A 388 -1.94 13.42 11.22
N GLY A 389 -1.78 13.12 9.93
CA GLY A 389 -0.88 12.09 9.43
C GLY A 389 -1.55 10.72 9.36
N ALA A 390 -1.19 9.92 8.35
CA ALA A 390 -1.74 8.58 8.15
C ALA A 390 -1.52 7.64 9.34
N ASP A 391 -0.37 7.74 10.02
CA ASP A 391 -0.07 6.93 11.20
C ASP A 391 -1.00 7.23 12.37
N ALA A 392 -1.40 8.48 12.58
CA ALA A 392 -2.35 8.83 13.63
C ALA A 392 -3.73 8.21 13.39
N VAL A 393 -4.20 8.27 12.15
CA VAL A 393 -5.47 7.66 11.73
C VAL A 393 -5.42 6.14 11.91
N ARG A 394 -4.33 5.49 11.45
CA ARG A 394 -4.14 4.04 11.61
C ARG A 394 -4.09 3.64 13.08
N TRP A 395 -3.29 4.32 13.90
CA TRP A 395 -3.12 4.02 15.31
C TRP A 395 -4.45 4.12 16.08
N TYR A 396 -5.27 5.13 15.77
CA TYR A 396 -6.61 5.23 16.32
C TYR A 396 -7.45 3.97 16.04
N PHE A 397 -7.50 3.52 14.77
CA PHE A 397 -8.28 2.33 14.40
C PHE A 397 -7.75 1.04 15.04
N TYR A 398 -6.45 0.94 15.32
CA TYR A 398 -5.88 -0.20 16.01
C TYR A 398 -6.05 -0.16 17.53
N THR A 399 -6.30 0.99 18.14
CA THR A 399 -6.28 1.11 19.62
C THR A 399 -7.62 1.43 20.27
N ILE A 400 -8.63 1.87 19.52
CA ILE A 400 -9.93 2.25 20.09
C ILE A 400 -10.70 1.06 20.71
N ASN A 401 -11.01 0.03 19.92
CA ASN A 401 -11.75 -1.17 20.33
C ASN A 401 -11.51 -2.32 19.33
N GLN A 402 -12.01 -3.52 19.64
CA GLN A 402 -11.78 -4.71 18.82
C GLN A 402 -12.27 -4.52 17.37
N PRO A 403 -11.61 -5.12 16.36
CA PRO A 403 -11.92 -4.84 14.95
C PRO A 403 -13.37 -5.15 14.56
N TRP A 404 -13.96 -6.14 15.20
CA TRP A 404 -15.34 -6.61 14.96
C TRP A 404 -16.41 -5.82 15.72
N ASP A 405 -16.01 -4.91 16.61
CA ASP A 405 -16.93 -3.99 17.28
C ASP A 405 -17.12 -2.73 16.41
N ASP A 406 -18.35 -2.21 16.42
CA ASP A 406 -18.66 -0.93 15.78
C ASP A 406 -17.83 0.21 16.41
N LYS A 407 -17.43 1.17 15.57
CA LYS A 407 -16.56 2.27 15.97
C LYS A 407 -17.31 3.58 15.89
N LEU A 408 -17.56 4.18 17.05
CA LEU A 408 -18.12 5.52 17.16
C LEU A 408 -17.03 6.54 16.85
N PHE A 409 -17.01 7.04 15.62
CA PHE A 409 -15.95 7.90 15.14
C PHE A 409 -16.08 9.32 15.68
N ARG A 410 -15.01 9.81 16.32
CA ARG A 410 -14.84 11.22 16.69
C ARG A 410 -13.45 11.67 16.29
N GLU A 411 -13.37 12.77 15.55
CA GLU A 411 -12.08 13.30 15.06
C GLU A 411 -11.10 13.60 16.21
N LYS A 412 -11.62 14.07 17.36
CA LYS A 412 -10.81 14.33 18.56
C LYS A 412 -10.07 13.08 19.05
N ASP A 413 -10.63 11.89 18.87
CA ASP A 413 -10.00 10.66 19.35
C ASP A 413 -8.73 10.32 18.55
N ILE A 414 -8.61 10.78 17.29
CA ILE A 414 -7.37 10.69 16.51
C ILE A 414 -6.29 11.60 17.12
N GLN A 415 -6.66 12.84 17.47
CA GLN A 415 -5.74 13.78 18.12
C GLN A 415 -5.27 13.23 19.48
N ASP A 416 -6.17 12.65 20.25
CA ASP A 416 -5.85 12.06 21.55
C ASP A 416 -4.93 10.84 21.38
N ALA A 417 -5.18 9.96 20.40
CA ALA A 417 -4.30 8.84 20.07
C ALA A 417 -2.89 9.30 19.64
N GLN A 418 -2.81 10.35 18.81
CA GLN A 418 -1.54 10.95 18.37
C GLN A 418 -0.72 11.48 19.56
N ARG A 419 -1.36 12.23 20.47
CA ARG A 419 -0.69 12.84 21.63
C ARG A 419 -0.29 11.79 22.67
N ARG A 420 -1.14 10.80 22.90
CA ARG A 420 -0.93 9.72 23.86
C ARG A 420 0.23 8.80 23.48
N PHE A 421 0.46 8.60 22.18
CA PHE A 421 1.47 7.65 21.71
C PHE A 421 2.52 8.27 20.77
N LEU A 422 2.13 8.67 19.56
CA LEU A 422 3.06 9.04 18.49
C LEU A 422 3.98 10.20 18.87
N MET A 423 3.44 11.20 19.58
CA MET A 423 4.24 12.33 20.05
C MET A 423 5.28 11.89 21.09
N ILE A 424 4.94 10.95 21.97
CA ILE A 424 5.84 10.42 23.00
C ILE A 424 6.92 9.54 22.37
N LEU A 425 6.56 8.70 21.40
CA LEU A 425 7.50 7.93 20.59
C LEU A 425 8.51 8.85 19.88
N TRP A 426 8.01 9.87 19.19
CA TRP A 426 8.85 10.82 18.47
C TRP A 426 9.77 11.58 19.41
N ASN A 427 9.26 12.06 20.54
CA ASN A 427 10.07 12.76 21.54
C ASN A 427 11.16 11.85 22.15
N SER A 428 10.88 10.56 22.30
CA SER A 428 11.87 9.57 22.77
C SER A 428 12.99 9.38 21.76
N PHE A 429 12.66 9.33 20.47
CA PHE A 429 13.63 9.32 19.38
C PHE A 429 14.43 10.63 19.29
N VAL A 430 13.78 11.78 19.39
CA VAL A 430 14.44 13.09 19.39
C VAL A 430 15.40 13.21 20.58
N TYR A 431 15.00 12.75 21.78
CA TYR A 431 15.88 12.71 22.94
C TYR A 431 17.16 11.90 22.66
N TRP A 432 17.01 10.68 22.10
CA TRP A 432 18.16 9.88 21.70
C TRP A 432 19.02 10.59 20.65
N ARG A 433 18.41 11.21 19.63
CA ARG A 433 19.15 11.94 18.58
C ARG A 433 19.92 13.14 19.12
N THR A 434 19.37 13.84 20.13
CA THR A 434 19.98 15.05 20.70
C THR A 434 21.08 14.74 21.71
N TYR A 435 20.89 13.73 22.56
CA TYR A 435 21.80 13.43 23.69
C TYR A 435 22.60 12.13 23.52
N GLY A 436 22.28 11.34 22.49
CA GLY A 436 22.94 10.08 22.18
C GLY A 436 24.43 10.27 21.88
N ALA A 437 25.27 9.43 22.47
CA ALA A 437 26.65 9.32 22.06
C ALA A 437 26.71 8.88 20.58
N LYS A 438 27.52 9.56 19.75
CA LYS A 438 27.68 9.32 18.30
C LYS A 438 28.26 7.94 17.93
N SER A 439 28.37 7.01 18.88
CA SER A 439 28.90 5.67 18.63
C SER A 439 27.87 4.82 17.90
N LYS A 440 28.25 4.26 16.74
CA LYS A 440 27.44 3.39 15.88
C LYS A 440 27.17 1.99 16.47
N GLY A 441 27.42 1.77 17.75
CA GLY A 441 27.31 0.46 18.38
C GLY A 441 25.88 0.12 18.77
N LYS A 442 25.27 -0.86 18.11
CA LYS A 442 24.05 -1.54 18.56
C LYS A 442 24.46 -2.58 19.62
N SER A 443 24.65 -2.18 20.89
CA SER A 443 25.10 -3.11 21.94
C SER A 443 23.91 -3.76 22.63
N GLN A 444 23.89 -5.10 22.63
CA GLN A 444 22.94 -5.94 23.37
C GLN A 444 23.46 -6.30 24.76
N ASN A 445 24.73 -6.03 25.03
CA ASN A 445 25.36 -6.32 26.30
C ASN A 445 25.26 -5.08 27.19
N ALA A 446 24.30 -5.12 28.11
CA ALA A 446 24.11 -4.11 29.14
C ALA A 446 24.86 -4.51 30.43
N LYS A 447 25.55 -3.55 31.03
CA LYS A 447 26.17 -3.70 32.36
C LYS A 447 25.29 -3.07 33.42
N LEU A 448 24.79 -1.85 33.15
CA LEU A 448 23.89 -1.13 34.04
C LEU A 448 22.56 -1.87 34.17
N ILE A 449 22.06 -1.95 35.40
CA ILE A 449 20.83 -2.68 35.71
C ILE A 449 19.61 -2.09 34.98
N ILE A 450 19.54 -0.77 34.84
CA ILE A 450 18.44 -0.10 34.12
C ILE A 450 18.42 -0.48 32.63
N ASN A 451 19.58 -0.73 32.02
CA ASN A 451 19.71 -1.15 30.62
C ASN A 451 19.35 -2.63 30.46
N LYS A 452 19.83 -3.50 31.38
CA LYS A 452 19.46 -4.93 31.42
C LYS A 452 17.95 -5.12 31.57
N TRP A 453 17.36 -4.33 32.47
CA TRP A 453 15.91 -4.32 32.66
C TRP A 453 15.17 -3.90 31.39
N LEU A 454 15.58 -2.81 30.72
CA LEU A 454 14.89 -2.36 29.50
C LEU A 454 14.93 -3.43 28.41
N LEU A 455 16.10 -4.06 28.19
CA LEU A 455 16.23 -5.14 27.21
C LEU A 455 15.33 -6.34 27.56
N SER A 456 15.31 -6.74 28.83
CA SER A 456 14.43 -7.82 29.31
C SER A 456 12.95 -7.47 29.14
N LYS A 457 12.56 -6.23 29.46
CA LYS A 457 11.18 -5.76 29.33
C LYS A 457 10.74 -5.67 27.87
N TRP A 458 11.62 -5.19 26.99
CA TRP A 458 11.36 -5.20 25.55
C TRP A 458 11.11 -6.61 25.02
N ASN A 459 11.92 -7.60 25.42
CA ASN A 459 11.74 -8.98 24.98
C ASN A 459 10.44 -9.60 25.49
N GLU A 460 10.03 -9.29 26.72
CA GLU A 460 8.73 -9.70 27.27
C GLU A 460 7.57 -9.13 26.44
N VAL A 461 7.57 -7.81 26.20
CA VAL A 461 6.54 -7.12 25.40
C VAL A 461 6.51 -7.64 23.97
N LEU A 462 7.67 -7.85 23.35
CA LEU A 462 7.77 -8.38 22.00
C LEU A 462 7.17 -9.79 21.89
N SER A 463 7.46 -10.67 22.85
CA SER A 463 6.87 -12.01 22.91
C SER A 463 5.34 -11.97 23.04
N GLU A 464 4.83 -11.02 23.85
CA GLU A 464 3.39 -10.81 24.02
C GLU A 464 2.74 -10.31 22.73
N VAL A 465 3.36 -9.35 22.05
CA VAL A 465 2.90 -8.78 20.78
C VAL A 465 2.86 -9.84 19.68
N GLU A 466 3.91 -10.66 19.54
CA GLU A 466 3.99 -11.75 18.57
C GLU A 466 2.81 -12.73 18.76
N LYS A 467 2.60 -13.22 19.99
CA LYS A 467 1.48 -14.12 20.33
C LYS A 467 0.11 -13.51 20.03
N LYS A 468 -0.06 -12.22 20.32
CA LYS A 468 -1.33 -11.51 20.08
C LYS A 468 -1.59 -11.33 18.58
N LEU A 469 -0.57 -11.02 17.78
CA LEU A 469 -0.69 -10.90 16.33
C LEU A 469 -0.99 -12.24 15.66
N ASP A 470 -0.33 -13.33 16.10
CA ASP A 470 -0.64 -14.69 15.64
C ASP A 470 -2.10 -15.10 15.94
N ALA A 471 -2.66 -14.58 17.04
CA ALA A 471 -4.04 -14.77 17.43
C ALA A 471 -5.04 -13.80 16.76
N TYR A 472 -4.56 -12.83 15.98
CA TYR A 472 -5.33 -11.69 15.42
C TYR A 472 -5.93 -10.75 16.49
N ASP A 473 -5.36 -10.68 17.70
CA ASP A 473 -5.68 -9.68 18.73
C ASP A 473 -4.84 -8.40 18.53
N ILE A 474 -5.17 -7.68 17.46
CA ILE A 474 -4.44 -6.50 16.99
C ILE A 474 -4.48 -5.36 18.02
N VAL A 475 -5.60 -5.20 18.73
CA VAL A 475 -5.80 -4.09 19.68
C VAL A 475 -4.93 -4.26 20.91
N SER A 476 -4.93 -5.44 21.50
CA SER A 476 -4.10 -5.70 22.67
C SER A 476 -2.61 -5.68 22.31
N ALA A 477 -2.24 -6.02 21.06
CA ALA A 477 -0.86 -5.92 20.59
C ALA A 477 -0.42 -4.45 20.48
N ALA A 478 -1.22 -3.62 19.81
CA ALA A 478 -0.96 -2.18 19.69
C ALA A 478 -0.88 -1.49 21.05
N ARG A 479 -1.79 -1.80 21.98
CA ARG A 479 -1.79 -1.24 23.34
C ARG A 479 -0.59 -1.70 24.19
N ALA A 480 -0.07 -2.92 23.98
CA ALA A 480 1.14 -3.37 24.65
C ALA A 480 2.37 -2.55 24.20
N LEU A 481 2.50 -2.28 22.90
CA LEU A 481 3.51 -1.38 22.36
C LEU A 481 3.33 0.06 22.85
N GLU A 482 2.07 0.54 22.91
CA GLU A 482 1.74 1.85 23.48
C GLU A 482 2.27 1.97 24.90
N ASN A 483 1.89 1.02 25.76
CA ASN A 483 2.25 1.01 27.17
C ASN A 483 3.76 0.94 27.38
N PHE A 484 4.46 0.12 26.60
CA PHE A 484 5.92 0.03 26.66
C PHE A 484 6.58 1.39 26.32
N VAL A 485 6.14 2.06 25.26
CA VAL A 485 6.73 3.35 24.88
C VAL A 485 6.44 4.43 25.92
N VAL A 486 5.21 4.49 26.42
CA VAL A 486 4.78 5.54 27.33
C VAL A 486 5.35 5.31 28.73
N GLU A 487 5.02 4.16 29.34
CA GLU A 487 5.34 3.90 30.74
C GLU A 487 6.78 3.40 30.94
N ASP A 488 7.22 2.44 30.12
CA ASP A 488 8.52 1.80 30.32
C ASP A 488 9.68 2.62 29.76
N LEU A 489 9.55 3.06 28.51
CA LEU A 489 10.61 3.77 27.80
C LEU A 489 10.66 5.26 28.20
N SER A 490 9.55 5.98 28.09
CA SER A 490 9.53 7.43 28.29
C SER A 490 9.46 7.84 29.75
N HIS A 491 8.43 7.40 30.48
CA HIS A 491 8.17 7.82 31.86
C HIS A 491 9.12 7.21 32.89
N TRP A 492 9.76 6.09 32.56
CA TRP A 492 10.72 5.44 33.44
C TRP A 492 12.15 5.49 32.91
N TYR A 493 12.46 4.70 31.88
CA TYR A 493 13.83 4.48 31.42
C TYR A 493 14.56 5.79 31.07
N ILE A 494 14.01 6.58 30.14
CA ILE A 494 14.62 7.85 29.70
C ILE A 494 14.82 8.78 30.89
N ARG A 495 13.87 8.85 31.83
CA ARG A 495 14.02 9.68 33.03
C ARG A 495 15.18 9.24 33.91
N ARG A 496 15.40 7.93 34.08
CA ARG A 496 16.49 7.38 34.90
C ARG A 496 17.86 7.53 34.24
N ILE A 497 17.96 7.36 32.91
CA ILE A 497 19.24 7.44 32.22
C ILE A 497 19.74 8.88 31.96
N ARG A 498 18.90 9.91 32.16
CA ARG A 498 19.30 11.32 31.94
C ARG A 498 20.60 11.69 32.63
N GLU A 499 20.79 11.25 33.87
CA GLU A 499 22.01 11.51 34.64
C GLU A 499 23.24 10.85 34.01
N HIS A 500 23.09 9.62 33.49
CA HIS A 500 24.16 8.94 32.76
C HIS A 500 24.48 9.64 31.43
N MET A 501 23.46 10.18 30.75
CA MET A 501 23.58 10.83 29.45
C MET A 501 24.14 12.27 29.51
N LYS A 502 24.27 12.89 30.69
CA LYS A 502 24.84 14.25 30.85
C LYS A 502 26.30 14.35 30.37
N HIS A 503 27.07 13.26 30.48
CA HIS A 503 28.48 13.22 30.12
C HIS A 503 28.71 12.26 28.96
N GLU A 504 28.53 12.74 27.73
CA GLU A 504 28.54 11.96 26.48
C GLU A 504 29.77 11.05 26.29
N LYS A 505 30.91 11.41 26.88
CA LYS A 505 32.16 10.63 26.78
C LYS A 505 32.25 9.46 27.77
N SER A 506 31.37 9.43 28.79
CA SER A 506 31.38 8.38 29.81
C SER A 506 30.94 7.04 29.23
N GLU A 507 31.45 5.94 29.78
CA GLU A 507 31.04 4.59 29.37
C GLU A 507 29.54 4.36 29.62
N ALA A 508 28.99 4.91 30.70
CA ALA A 508 27.55 4.87 30.98
C ALA A 508 26.72 5.58 29.91
N ALA A 509 27.14 6.76 29.44
CA ALA A 509 26.45 7.47 28.36
C ALA A 509 26.47 6.67 27.04
N LYS A 510 27.62 6.08 26.69
CA LYS A 510 27.74 5.24 25.50
C LYS A 510 26.84 4.01 25.59
N GLU A 511 26.81 3.35 26.74
CA GLU A 511 25.98 2.16 26.97
C GLU A 511 24.48 2.49 26.90
N CYS A 512 24.02 3.54 27.60
CA CYS A 512 22.64 3.99 27.57
C CYS A 512 22.20 4.43 26.16
N SER A 513 23.08 5.14 25.43
CA SER A 513 22.85 5.55 24.04
C SER A 513 22.71 4.34 23.11
N ALA A 514 23.61 3.37 23.23
CA ALA A 514 23.59 2.13 22.45
C ALA A 514 22.33 1.29 22.71
N THR A 515 21.98 1.14 23.99
CA THR A 515 20.79 0.38 24.42
C THR A 515 19.50 1.04 23.93
N LEU A 516 19.37 2.36 24.11
CA LEU A 516 18.19 3.10 23.65
C LEU A 516 18.06 3.08 22.13
N GLY A 517 19.17 3.27 21.40
CA GLY A 517 19.18 3.20 19.94
C GLY A 517 18.81 1.80 19.42
N PHE A 518 19.30 0.75 20.08
CA PHE A 518 18.91 -0.63 19.76
C PHE A 518 17.40 -0.86 19.98
N VAL A 519 16.86 -0.47 21.13
CA VAL A 519 15.43 -0.64 21.43
C VAL A 519 14.56 0.17 20.48
N LEU A 520 14.93 1.41 20.15
CA LEU A 520 14.19 2.22 19.16
C LEU A 520 14.21 1.61 17.75
N LEU A 521 15.32 0.96 17.36
CA LEU A 521 15.43 0.26 16.08
C LEU A 521 14.57 -1.00 16.04
N GLU A 522 14.56 -1.80 17.11
CA GLU A 522 13.72 -3.00 17.16
C GLU A 522 12.23 -2.65 17.29
N LEU A 523 11.93 -1.60 18.06
CA LEU A 523 10.59 -1.06 18.19
C LEU A 523 10.03 -0.55 16.85
N SER A 524 10.84 0.11 16.02
CA SER A 524 10.39 0.55 14.70
C SER A 524 10.02 -0.63 13.79
N LYS A 525 10.73 -1.75 13.87
CA LYS A 525 10.36 -2.98 13.16
C LYS A 525 9.01 -3.54 13.63
N ALA A 526 8.81 -3.61 14.95
CA ALA A 526 7.54 -4.09 15.53
C ALA A 526 6.35 -3.15 15.23
N LEU A 527 6.60 -1.85 15.12
CA LEU A 527 5.58 -0.84 14.83
C LEU A 527 5.27 -0.68 13.34
N ALA A 528 6.15 -1.11 12.43
CA ALA A 528 6.00 -0.93 11.00
C ALA A 528 4.64 -1.42 10.41
N PRO A 529 4.04 -2.54 10.87
CA PRO A 529 2.71 -2.95 10.43
C PRO A 529 1.59 -1.98 10.86
N PHE A 530 1.79 -1.24 11.95
CA PHE A 530 0.79 -0.34 12.52
C PHE A 530 0.95 1.10 12.01
N VAL A 531 2.16 1.64 12.11
CA VAL A 531 2.51 3.05 11.85
C VAL A 531 3.74 3.13 10.95
N PRO A 532 3.60 2.80 9.65
CA PRO A 532 4.73 2.59 8.74
C PRO A 532 5.63 3.82 8.58
N PHE A 533 5.08 5.04 8.57
CA PHE A 533 5.85 6.22 8.19
C PHE A 533 6.81 6.68 9.30
N ILE A 534 6.34 6.76 10.54
CA ILE A 534 7.18 7.10 11.71
C ILE A 534 8.20 5.98 11.97
N SER A 535 7.79 4.72 11.77
CA SER A 535 8.67 3.56 11.92
C SER A 535 9.82 3.63 10.92
N GLU A 536 9.53 3.88 9.64
CA GLU A 536 10.54 4.08 8.60
C GLU A 536 11.47 5.26 8.92
N GLY A 537 10.93 6.39 9.39
CA GLY A 537 11.71 7.57 9.75
C GLY A 537 12.71 7.31 10.89
N ILE A 538 12.27 6.62 11.94
CA ILE A 538 13.13 6.21 13.07
C ILE A 538 14.16 5.18 12.60
N TYR A 539 13.73 4.15 11.87
CA TYR A 539 14.56 3.07 11.37
C TYR A 539 15.71 3.57 10.47
N LYS A 540 15.40 4.44 9.50
CA LYS A 540 16.42 5.02 8.61
C LYS A 540 17.42 5.89 9.36
N SER A 541 16.94 6.67 10.33
CA SER A 541 17.81 7.51 11.16
C SER A 541 18.79 6.70 12.04
N LEU A 542 18.44 5.45 12.35
CA LEU A 542 19.25 4.52 13.14
C LEU A 542 20.12 3.59 12.29
N GLU A 543 20.22 3.82 10.98
CA GLU A 543 20.98 3.00 10.03
C GLU A 543 20.62 1.51 10.17
N GLY A 544 19.34 1.19 9.93
CA GLY A 544 18.87 -0.20 9.84
C GLY A 544 19.62 -1.03 8.78
N ASN A 545 19.49 -2.36 8.83
CA ASN A 545 20.35 -3.24 8.03
C ASN A 545 19.92 -3.28 6.54
N HIS A 546 18.64 -3.09 6.29
CA HIS A 546 18.05 -2.94 4.96
C HIS A 546 17.68 -1.48 4.66
N GLU A 547 17.43 -1.16 3.38
CA GLU A 547 17.06 0.18 2.91
C GLU A 547 15.73 0.71 3.46
N SER A 548 14.86 -0.18 3.94
CA SER A 548 13.57 0.15 4.56
C SER A 548 13.23 -0.86 5.64
N VAL A 549 12.49 -0.41 6.66
CA VAL A 549 11.97 -1.28 7.73
C VAL A 549 11.04 -2.37 7.18
N HIS A 550 10.40 -2.12 6.03
CA HIS A 550 9.46 -3.06 5.41
C HIS A 550 10.13 -4.24 4.70
N LEU A 551 11.47 -4.26 4.65
CA LEU A 551 12.26 -5.38 4.14
C LEU A 551 12.94 -6.17 5.28
N GLU A 552 12.74 -5.77 6.53
CA GLU A 552 13.23 -6.50 7.69
C GLU A 552 12.27 -7.65 8.06
N ASP A 553 12.83 -8.71 8.63
CA ASP A 553 12.05 -9.73 9.33
C ASP A 553 11.32 -9.09 10.53
N PHE A 554 10.12 -9.58 10.85
CA PHE A 554 9.49 -9.22 12.11
C PHE A 554 10.42 -9.63 13.27
N PRO A 555 10.64 -8.77 14.27
CA PRO A 555 11.54 -9.09 15.37
C PRO A 555 10.96 -10.28 16.14
N ALA A 556 11.58 -11.45 15.99
CA ALA A 556 11.09 -12.70 16.58
C ALA A 556 11.71 -12.91 17.97
N PHE A 557 10.94 -13.37 18.96
CA PHE A 557 11.46 -13.62 20.32
C PHE A 557 12.69 -14.55 20.36
N ALA A 558 12.74 -15.58 19.49
CA ALA A 558 13.85 -16.53 19.42
C ALA A 558 15.11 -15.98 18.72
N LYS A 559 14.99 -14.87 17.98
CA LYS A 559 16.08 -14.16 17.28
C LYS A 559 16.29 -12.73 17.77
N ALA A 560 15.45 -12.25 18.71
CA ALA A 560 15.58 -10.95 19.34
C ALA A 560 16.91 -10.97 20.07
N SER A 561 17.84 -10.22 19.50
CA SER A 561 19.26 -10.24 19.82
C SER A 561 19.60 -9.86 21.28
N ALA A 562 18.60 -9.56 22.11
CA ALA A 562 18.75 -9.00 23.46
C ALA A 562 18.73 -10.04 24.60
N GLY A 563 18.82 -11.35 24.31
CA GLY A 563 18.84 -12.41 25.33
C GLY A 563 17.44 -12.81 25.84
N LYS A 564 17.33 -13.89 26.63
CA LYS A 564 16.03 -14.29 27.23
C LYS A 564 15.61 -13.24 28.28
N PRO A 565 14.30 -12.94 28.44
CA PRO A 565 13.83 -12.07 29.52
C PRO A 565 14.33 -12.61 30.87
N GLU A 566 15.07 -11.77 31.60
CA GLU A 566 15.48 -12.09 32.96
C GLU A 566 14.29 -11.82 33.89
N GLU A 567 13.47 -12.84 34.16
CA GLU A 567 12.25 -12.69 34.98
C GLU A 567 12.53 -12.05 36.35
N LYS A 568 13.71 -12.33 36.92
CA LYS A 568 14.16 -11.73 38.18
C LYS A 568 14.26 -10.20 38.09
N ILE A 569 14.93 -9.65 37.07
CA ILE A 569 15.13 -8.19 36.98
C ILE A 569 13.84 -7.44 36.68
N ILE A 570 12.92 -8.07 35.94
CA ILE A 570 11.58 -7.49 35.68
C ILE A 570 10.83 -7.35 37.02
N LYS A 571 10.76 -8.42 37.81
CA LYS A 571 10.10 -8.41 39.13
C LYS A 571 10.76 -7.43 40.11
N GLU A 572 12.09 -7.40 40.16
CA GLU A 572 12.82 -6.46 41.00
C GLU A 572 12.55 -4.99 40.62
N MET A 573 12.43 -4.69 39.32
CA MET A 573 12.08 -3.34 38.87
C MET A 573 10.61 -2.98 39.15
N GLU A 574 9.69 -3.93 39.10
CA GLU A 574 8.29 -3.73 39.52
C GLU A 574 8.24 -3.31 41.00
N VAL A 575 8.99 -4.01 41.87
CA VAL A 575 9.15 -3.64 43.27
C VAL A 575 9.75 -2.23 43.42
N VAL A 576 10.82 -1.90 42.68
CA VAL A 576 11.42 -0.55 42.71
C VAL A 576 10.38 0.51 42.38
N ARG A 577 9.59 0.31 41.32
CA ARG A 577 8.54 1.25 40.91
C ARG A 577 7.41 1.36 41.94
N GLU A 578 7.05 0.26 42.60
CA GLU A 578 6.07 0.25 43.68
C GLU A 578 6.57 1.08 44.88
N ILE A 579 7.80 0.85 45.32
CA ILE A 579 8.42 1.62 46.42
C ILE A 579 8.47 3.11 46.08
N VAL A 580 8.88 3.44 44.85
CA VAL A 580 8.91 4.82 44.35
C VAL A 580 7.52 5.45 44.37
N SER A 581 6.50 4.75 43.85
CA SER A 581 5.14 5.26 43.76
C SER A 581 4.60 5.60 45.15
N LYS A 582 4.72 4.68 46.11
CA LYS A 582 4.31 4.89 47.50
C LYS A 582 5.15 5.97 48.20
N GLY A 583 6.45 6.04 47.92
CA GLY A 583 7.34 7.07 48.45
C GLY A 583 6.97 8.47 47.95
N LEU A 584 6.65 8.62 46.67
CA LEU A 584 6.17 9.87 46.08
C LEU A 584 4.77 10.25 46.59
N GLU A 585 3.90 9.27 46.84
CA GLU A 585 2.59 9.49 47.47
C GLU A 585 2.75 10.00 48.91
N ALA A 586 3.59 9.36 49.73
CA ALA A 586 3.90 9.81 51.10
C ALA A 586 4.47 11.23 51.09
N ARG A 587 5.34 11.52 50.13
CA ARG A 587 5.92 12.85 49.92
C ARG A 587 4.87 13.90 49.56
N GLN A 588 3.94 13.56 48.67
CA GLN A 588 2.85 14.45 48.28
C GLN A 588 1.92 14.75 49.46
N LYS A 589 1.59 13.73 50.27
CA LYS A 589 0.80 13.89 51.50
C LYS A 589 1.48 14.82 52.50
N ALA A 590 2.81 14.80 52.58
CA ALA A 590 3.60 15.72 53.41
C ALA A 590 3.73 17.14 52.81
N GLY A 591 3.24 17.38 51.58
CA GLY A 591 3.34 18.69 50.92
C GLY A 591 4.75 19.07 50.48
N ILE A 592 5.70 18.12 50.43
CA ILE A 592 7.11 18.40 50.18
C ILE A 592 7.42 18.28 48.68
N LYS A 593 7.85 19.37 48.03
CA LYS A 593 8.25 19.38 46.61
C LYS A 593 9.34 18.33 46.32
N ILE A 594 9.27 17.61 45.19
CA ILE A 594 10.27 16.59 44.78
C ILE A 594 11.71 17.10 44.78
N ARG A 595 11.94 18.38 44.43
CA ARG A 595 13.31 18.96 44.39
C ARG A 595 13.99 19.08 45.75
N GLN A 596 13.24 19.13 46.85
CA GLN A 596 13.78 19.15 48.20
C GLN A 596 14.36 17.76 48.52
N PRO A 597 15.67 17.55 48.68
CA PRO A 597 16.16 16.24 49.09
C PRO A 597 15.67 15.90 50.50
N LEU A 598 15.42 14.62 50.76
CA LEU A 598 15.09 14.07 52.07
C LEU A 598 16.17 13.09 52.52
N SER A 599 16.24 12.78 53.81
CA SER A 599 17.24 11.89 54.40
C SER A 599 17.06 10.46 53.90
N ASP A 600 15.96 9.81 54.27
CA ASP A 600 15.75 8.40 54.01
C ASP A 600 14.30 8.02 53.69
N LEU A 601 14.17 6.89 52.99
CA LEU A 601 12.92 6.15 52.83
C LEU A 601 13.19 4.73 53.33
N ARG A 602 12.37 4.25 54.27
CA ARG A 602 12.36 2.86 54.69
C ARG A 602 11.26 2.10 53.96
N PHE A 603 11.51 0.86 53.59
CA PHE A 603 10.52 0.02 52.89
C PHE A 603 10.60 -1.43 53.37
N LYS A 604 9.47 -2.14 53.33
CA LYS A 604 9.38 -3.57 53.74
C LYS A 604 9.00 -4.53 52.62
N ILE A 605 8.66 -4.02 51.44
CA ILE A 605 8.02 -4.79 50.35
C ILE A 605 8.87 -6.01 49.96
N TYR A 606 10.15 -5.80 49.65
CA TYR A 606 11.09 -6.86 49.29
C TYR A 606 12.52 -6.36 49.45
N ASP A 607 13.42 -7.21 49.93
CA ASP A 607 14.84 -6.86 50.05
C ASP A 607 15.52 -6.96 48.68
N LEU A 608 15.72 -5.80 48.04
CA LEU A 608 16.33 -5.72 46.72
C LEU A 608 17.82 -6.09 46.75
N GLY A 609 18.53 -5.84 47.87
CA GLY A 609 19.96 -6.13 48.06
C GLY A 609 20.97 -5.45 47.10
N ASP A 610 20.53 -5.05 45.90
CA ASP A 610 21.36 -4.47 44.85
C ASP A 610 21.43 -2.94 44.97
N LYS A 611 22.65 -2.42 44.96
CA LYS A 611 22.91 -0.99 45.13
C LYS A 611 22.36 -0.15 43.98
N GLU A 612 22.42 -0.61 42.73
CA GLU A 612 21.90 0.17 41.59
C GLU A 612 20.37 0.27 41.65
N LEU A 613 19.67 -0.79 42.08
CA LEU A 613 18.22 -0.75 42.29
C LEU A 613 17.83 0.23 43.40
N LEU A 614 18.57 0.26 44.50
CA LEU A 614 18.38 1.24 45.57
C LEU A 614 18.68 2.67 45.10
N ASP A 615 19.69 2.86 44.26
CA ASP A 615 20.04 4.17 43.67
C ASP A 615 18.93 4.68 42.73
N LEU A 616 18.20 3.80 42.03
CA LEU A 616 17.02 4.18 41.24
C LEU A 616 15.90 4.75 42.13
N ILE A 617 15.61 4.10 43.26
CA ILE A 617 14.64 4.58 44.26
C ILE A 617 15.08 5.95 44.78
N LYS A 618 16.35 6.05 45.20
CA LYS A 618 16.92 7.29 45.74
C LYS A 618 16.79 8.46 44.78
N GLY A 619 17.13 8.25 43.51
CA GLY A 619 17.10 9.30 42.51
C GLY A 619 15.68 9.73 42.10
N GLU A 620 14.67 8.86 42.22
CA GLU A 620 13.30 9.17 41.80
C GLU A 620 12.47 9.79 42.94
N VAL A 621 12.64 9.29 44.18
CA VAL A 621 12.00 9.87 45.39
C VAL A 621 12.77 11.10 45.90
N ASN A 622 14.03 11.27 45.45
CA ASN A 622 14.98 12.30 45.89
C ASN A 622 15.30 12.23 47.39
N ILE A 623 15.93 11.12 47.77
CA ILE A 623 16.34 10.78 49.15
C ILE A 623 17.84 10.42 49.18
N LYS A 624 18.49 10.48 50.36
CA LYS A 624 19.91 10.10 50.51
C LYS A 624 20.12 8.60 50.69
N SER A 625 19.21 7.91 51.37
CA SER A 625 19.28 6.46 51.57
C SER A 625 17.91 5.80 51.39
N ALA A 626 17.92 4.59 50.82
CA ALA A 626 16.76 3.69 50.77
C ALA A 626 17.10 2.47 51.64
N ILE A 627 16.29 2.17 52.65
CA ILE A 627 16.62 1.19 53.69
C ILE A 627 15.54 0.12 53.76
N PHE A 628 15.93 -1.14 53.64
CA PHE A 628 15.01 -2.26 53.89
C PHE A 628 14.82 -2.45 55.39
N ASP A 629 13.56 -2.40 55.85
CA ASP A 629 13.20 -2.68 57.23
C ASP A 629 11.92 -3.54 57.28
N LYS A 630 12.10 -4.82 57.59
CA LYS A 630 11.00 -5.80 57.67
C LYS A 630 9.99 -5.52 58.78
N ASN A 631 10.32 -4.67 59.76
CA ASN A 631 9.49 -4.40 60.93
C ASN A 631 8.58 -3.18 60.76
N LEU A 632 8.57 -2.53 59.59
CA LEU A 632 7.72 -1.36 59.35
C LEU A 632 6.24 -1.70 59.44
N LYS A 633 5.48 -0.77 60.03
CA LYS A 633 4.03 -0.86 60.10
C LYS A 633 3.40 -0.75 58.71
N ASP A 634 3.84 0.22 57.92
CA ASP A 634 3.37 0.47 56.56
C ASP A 634 4.40 0.00 55.52
N ASP A 635 4.00 -0.06 54.24
CA ASP A 635 4.86 -0.59 53.17
C ASP A 635 6.10 0.28 52.91
N VAL A 636 5.95 1.59 53.11
CA VAL A 636 7.01 2.58 53.06
C VAL A 636 6.83 3.62 54.16
N GLU A 637 7.94 4.13 54.68
CA GLU A 637 7.99 5.26 55.62
C GLU A 637 9.00 6.29 55.11
N LEU A 638 8.55 7.49 54.81
CA LEU A 638 9.39 8.59 54.32
C LEU A 638 9.76 9.50 55.47
N ASN A 639 11.05 9.73 55.66
CA ASN A 639 11.51 10.71 56.63
C ASN A 639 11.28 12.13 56.10
N THR A 640 10.38 12.86 56.74
CA THR A 640 9.97 14.22 56.36
C THR A 640 10.77 15.31 57.07
N GLU A 641 11.71 14.96 57.94
CA GLU A 641 12.56 15.93 58.63
C GLU A 641 13.55 16.57 57.63
N ILE A 642 13.49 17.90 57.51
CA ILE A 642 14.39 18.67 56.63
C ILE A 642 15.44 19.34 57.51
N THR A 643 16.63 18.77 57.52
CA THR A 643 17.80 19.40 58.17
C THR A 643 18.24 20.65 57.40
N ASP A 644 19.00 21.54 58.04
CA ASP A 644 19.53 22.75 57.39
C ASP A 644 20.33 22.43 56.12
N GLU A 645 21.12 21.36 56.13
CA GLU A 645 21.90 20.90 54.97
C GLU A 645 21.00 20.46 53.80
N LEU A 646 19.92 19.73 54.09
CA LEU A 646 18.95 19.32 53.07
C LEU A 646 18.18 20.53 52.53
N ARG A 647 17.81 21.48 53.38
CA ARG A 647 17.16 22.74 52.99
C ARG A 647 18.03 23.52 52.00
N GLU A 648 19.30 23.70 52.34
CA GLU A 648 20.27 24.38 51.46
C GLU A 648 20.42 23.67 50.11
N GLU A 649 20.51 22.34 50.08
CA GLU A 649 20.60 21.59 48.81
C GLU A 649 19.31 21.71 47.98
N GLY A 650 18.15 21.68 48.64
CA GLY A 650 16.85 21.92 48.00
C GLY A 650 16.79 23.29 47.35
N PHE A 651 17.25 24.33 48.06
CA PHE A 651 17.38 25.69 47.56
C PHE A 651 18.27 25.76 46.32
N VAL A 652 19.45 25.12 46.35
CA VAL A 652 20.39 25.11 45.21
C VAL A 652 19.79 24.39 44.00
N ARG A 653 19.02 23.30 44.20
CA ARG A 653 18.34 22.61 43.09
C ARG A 653 17.22 23.44 42.47
N GLU A 654 16.47 24.21 43.26
CA GLU A 654 15.49 25.16 42.73
C GLU A 654 16.18 26.30 41.97
N PHE A 655 17.32 26.80 42.46
CA PHE A 655 18.15 27.77 41.76
C PHE A 655 18.65 27.25 40.42
N VAL A 656 19.24 26.04 40.38
CA VAL A 656 19.71 25.40 39.14
C VAL A 656 18.59 25.29 38.12
N ARG A 657 17.38 24.88 38.54
CA ARG A 657 16.23 24.83 37.63
C ARG A 657 15.91 26.21 37.06
N ALA A 658 15.83 27.24 37.89
CA ALA A 658 15.50 28.59 37.44
C ALA A 658 16.52 29.10 36.42
N VAL A 659 17.81 28.80 36.62
CA VAL A 659 18.87 29.12 35.65
C VAL A 659 18.70 28.34 34.35
N GLN A 660 18.39 27.04 34.40
CA GLN A 660 18.18 26.22 33.20
C GLN A 660 16.93 26.65 32.41
N ASP A 661 15.85 27.06 33.10
CA ASP A 661 14.66 27.60 32.45
C ASP A 661 14.99 28.97 31.80
N PHE A 662 15.81 29.80 32.44
CA PHE A 662 16.29 31.05 31.83
C PHE A 662 17.21 30.80 30.62
N ARG A 663 18.07 29.77 30.64
CA ARG A 663 18.86 29.36 29.48
C ARG A 663 18.00 28.99 28.28
N LYS A 664 16.88 28.28 28.50
CA LYS A 664 15.93 27.93 27.43
C LYS A 664 15.24 29.14 26.85
N GLU A 665 14.87 30.12 27.67
CA GLU A 665 14.30 31.39 27.21
C GLU A 665 15.30 32.15 26.31
N LEU A 666 16.58 32.09 26.65
CA LEU A 666 17.68 32.61 25.83
C LEU A 666 18.03 31.73 24.63
N LYS A 667 17.28 30.63 24.38
CA LYS A 667 17.50 29.65 23.30
C LYS A 667 18.89 29.01 23.31
N LEU A 668 19.51 28.90 24.49
CA LEU A 668 20.80 28.25 24.67
C LEU A 668 20.62 26.73 24.74
N THR A 669 21.53 26.01 24.11
CA THR A 669 21.67 24.56 24.21
C THR A 669 22.31 24.16 25.56
N PRO A 670 22.03 22.95 26.09
CA PRO A 670 22.66 22.48 27.32
C PRO A 670 24.19 22.40 27.26
N GLN A 671 24.77 22.23 26.07
CA GLN A 671 26.20 22.10 25.84
C GLN A 671 26.94 23.45 25.81
N GLU A 672 26.24 24.57 25.68
CA GLU A 672 26.87 25.90 25.67
C GLU A 672 27.37 26.29 27.07
N LYS A 673 28.62 26.73 27.13
CA LYS A 673 29.26 27.18 28.37
C LYS A 673 28.92 28.65 28.61
N VAL A 674 28.46 29.00 29.81
CA VAL A 674 28.04 30.38 30.13
C VAL A 674 28.70 30.91 31.39
N GLU A 675 28.83 32.22 31.51
CA GLU A 675 29.15 32.89 32.76
C GLU A 675 27.85 33.17 33.51
N LEU A 676 27.74 32.65 34.74
CA LEU A 676 26.55 32.78 35.58
C LEU A 676 26.83 33.78 36.69
N SER A 677 25.90 34.70 36.92
CA SER A 677 25.95 35.66 38.02
C SER A 677 24.65 35.62 38.83
N ALA A 678 24.73 35.89 40.13
CA ALA A 678 23.58 35.89 41.02
C ALA A 678 23.74 36.93 42.15
N LYS A 679 22.65 37.65 42.46
CA LYS A 679 22.60 38.68 43.50
C LYS A 679 21.30 38.58 44.31
N GLY A 680 21.40 38.67 45.64
CA GLY A 680 20.23 38.69 46.51
C GLY A 680 20.55 38.88 47.99
N LYS A 681 19.78 38.25 48.88
CA LYS A 681 20.08 38.29 50.32
C LYS A 681 21.41 37.58 50.60
N LYS A 682 22.21 38.14 51.52
CA LYS A 682 23.52 37.58 51.90
C LYS A 682 23.47 36.11 52.36
N GLU A 683 22.36 35.66 52.93
CA GLU A 683 22.17 34.26 53.31
C GLU A 683 22.18 33.34 52.07
N PHE A 684 21.42 33.69 51.03
CA PHE A 684 21.37 32.90 49.79
C PHE A 684 22.68 32.95 49.03
N GLU A 685 23.35 34.10 49.01
CA GLU A 685 24.69 34.23 48.42
C GLU A 685 25.70 33.28 49.10
N LYS A 686 25.64 33.16 50.44
CA LYS A 686 26.45 32.20 51.19
C LYS A 686 26.12 30.75 50.84
N ILE A 687 24.83 30.40 50.69
CA ILE A 687 24.40 29.06 50.30
C ILE A 687 24.92 28.72 48.89
N LEU A 688 24.75 29.62 47.91
CA LEU A 688 25.24 29.42 46.55
C LEU A 688 26.77 29.27 46.51
N THR A 689 27.49 30.05 47.33
CA THR A 689 28.97 29.93 47.45
C THR A 689 29.36 28.59 48.06
N LYS A 690 28.68 28.16 49.13
CA LYS A 690 28.95 26.88 49.81
C LYS A 690 28.73 25.68 48.88
N HIS A 691 27.77 25.78 47.95
CA HIS A 691 27.39 24.71 47.02
C HIS A 691 27.85 24.96 45.57
N GLU A 692 28.89 25.77 45.38
CA GLU A 692 29.41 26.12 44.04
C GLU A 692 29.74 24.89 43.18
N LEU A 693 30.33 23.84 43.78
CA LEU A 693 30.66 22.60 43.08
C LEU A 693 29.42 21.90 42.51
N LEU A 694 28.30 21.91 43.25
CA LEU A 694 27.03 21.33 42.80
C LEU A 694 26.48 22.13 41.62
N ILE A 695 26.53 23.46 41.70
CA ILE A 695 26.08 24.36 40.62
C ILE A 695 26.92 24.15 39.35
N LYS A 696 28.26 24.09 39.48
CA LYS A 696 29.19 23.82 38.37
C LYS A 696 29.00 22.43 37.74
N LYS A 697 28.57 21.45 38.54
CA LYS A 697 28.27 20.10 38.04
C LYS A 697 26.96 20.07 37.23
N GLU A 698 25.93 20.79 37.68
CA GLU A 698 24.60 20.75 37.09
C GLU A 698 24.37 21.75 35.95
N ILE A 699 25.21 22.79 35.88
CA ILE A 699 25.14 23.83 34.85
C ILE A 699 26.51 23.94 34.20
N ASN A 700 26.53 23.88 32.86
CA ASN A 700 27.77 24.07 32.11
C ASN A 700 28.18 25.56 32.15
N ILE A 701 28.90 25.95 33.20
CA ILE A 701 29.34 27.32 33.43
C ILE A 701 30.87 27.46 33.33
N SER A 702 31.33 28.60 32.83
CA SER A 702 32.73 29.01 32.86
C SER A 702 33.13 29.67 34.16
N ASP A 703 32.23 30.46 34.74
CA ASP A 703 32.45 31.15 35.99
C ASP A 703 31.14 31.38 36.74
N LEU A 704 31.22 31.56 38.07
CA LEU A 704 30.09 31.83 38.96
C LEU A 704 30.36 33.10 39.79
N LEU A 705 29.66 34.18 39.48
CA LEU A 705 29.82 35.49 40.13
C LEU A 705 28.69 35.75 41.11
N ILE A 706 28.98 35.67 42.42
CA ILE A 706 27.99 35.88 43.49
C ILE A 706 28.11 37.30 44.05
N GLY A 707 26.98 37.96 44.34
CA GLY A 707 26.91 39.32 44.89
C GLY A 707 26.74 40.43 43.86
N LYS A 708 26.69 40.06 42.57
CA LYS A 708 26.47 40.98 41.44
C LYS A 708 25.69 40.29 40.33
N THR A 709 25.02 41.07 39.50
CA THR A 709 24.28 40.59 38.31
C THR A 709 24.97 41.16 37.07
N ALA A 710 25.25 40.32 36.07
CA ALA A 710 25.90 40.69 34.81
C ALA A 710 25.30 39.91 33.62
N GLY A 711 25.38 40.48 32.42
CA GLY A 711 24.80 39.89 31.21
C GLY A 711 23.27 40.07 31.13
N ASN A 712 22.58 39.13 30.48
CA ASN A 712 21.12 39.12 30.43
C ASN A 712 20.60 38.73 31.81
N ALA A 713 19.87 39.63 32.47
CA ALA A 713 19.40 39.44 33.83
C ALA A 713 17.90 39.09 33.90
N LYS A 714 17.53 38.31 34.90
CA LYS A 714 16.14 37.96 35.21
C LYS A 714 15.96 37.84 36.72
N GLU A 715 14.86 38.39 37.22
CA GLU A 715 14.41 38.17 38.60
C GLU A 715 13.71 36.81 38.71
N ILE A 716 14.10 36.01 39.69
CA ILE A 716 13.47 34.73 40.02
C ILE A 716 13.03 34.75 41.49
N SER A 717 12.00 33.96 41.82
CA SER A 717 11.56 33.77 43.20
C SER A 717 11.96 32.38 43.70
N LEU A 718 12.69 32.33 44.81
CA LEU A 718 13.11 31.12 45.51
C LEU A 718 12.72 31.27 46.99
N ASP A 719 12.03 30.28 47.55
CA ASP A 719 11.52 30.30 48.93
C ASP A 719 10.77 31.59 49.33
N GLY A 720 10.00 32.16 48.39
CA GLY A 720 9.21 33.38 48.63
C GLY A 720 10.00 34.69 48.56
N GLU A 721 11.29 34.62 48.26
CA GLU A 721 12.20 35.77 48.19
C GLU A 721 12.69 35.99 46.76
N LYS A 722 13.07 37.23 46.44
CA LYS A 722 13.56 37.62 45.10
C LYS A 722 15.07 37.48 45.01
N LEU A 723 15.53 36.84 43.94
CA LEU A 723 16.94 36.71 43.58
C LEU A 723 17.11 37.15 42.12
N GLU A 724 18.12 37.96 41.82
CA GLU A 724 18.49 38.27 40.43
C GLU A 724 19.52 37.26 39.94
N ILE A 725 19.29 36.67 38.76
CA ILE A 725 20.27 35.84 38.04
C ILE A 725 20.64 36.51 36.73
N GLY A 726 21.92 36.43 36.34
CA GLY A 726 22.43 36.96 35.09
C GLY A 726 23.22 35.91 34.32
N ILE A 727 22.97 35.79 33.02
CA ILE A 727 23.70 34.89 32.12
C ILE A 727 24.40 35.72 31.05
N ASN A 728 25.72 35.59 31.00
CA ASN A 728 26.54 36.13 29.93
C ASN A 728 27.11 34.99 29.07
N HIS A 729 26.97 35.10 27.76
CA HIS A 729 27.47 34.12 26.80
C HIS A 729 28.33 34.84 25.77
N THR A 730 29.64 34.61 25.79
CA THR A 730 30.58 35.18 24.81
C THR A 730 30.61 34.31 23.55
N HIS A 731 29.79 34.69 22.56
CA HIS A 731 29.76 34.31 21.13
C HIS A 731 29.91 32.83 20.69
N HIS A 732 28.87 32.31 20.04
CA HIS A 732 28.91 31.87 18.62
C HIS A 732 27.48 31.73 18.05
N LEU A 733 26.93 32.81 17.49
CA LEU A 733 25.84 32.70 16.51
C LEU A 733 26.42 32.06 15.23
N LYS A 734 26.34 30.73 15.11
CA LYS A 734 26.33 30.09 13.81
C LYS A 734 24.88 29.81 13.41
N ILE A 735 24.41 30.65 12.49
CA ILE A 735 23.25 30.39 11.65
C ILE A 735 23.57 29.14 10.83
N GLU A 736 22.84 28.04 11.01
CA GLU A 736 22.66 27.05 9.95
C GLU A 736 21.20 26.56 9.96
N ASN A 737 20.45 27.00 8.94
CA ASN A 737 19.32 26.28 8.38
C ASN A 737 19.88 25.02 7.70
N ALA A 738 19.45 23.83 8.13
CA ALA A 738 19.46 22.59 7.35
C ALA A 738 18.40 21.62 7.90
#